data_AF-A0AAV6GPP3-F1
#
_entry.id   AF-A0AAV6GPP3-F1
#
_cell.length_a   1.000
_cell.length_b   1.000
_cell.length_c   1.000
_cell.angle_alpha   90.00
_cell.angle_beta   90.00
_cell.angle_gamma   90.00
#
_symmetry.space_group_name_H-M   'P 1'
#
loop_
_entity.id
_entity.type
_entity.pdbx_description
1 polymer ?
#
loop_
_entity_poly.entity_id
_entity_poly.type
_entity_poly.pdbx_seq_one_letter_code
_entity_poly.pdbx_strand_id
1 'polypeptide(L)'
;MVPSDPEIIRLISSLALHHKIQANPVLSEIAMLGYGTAIFKYCAAVPTCPAELLEPIHELAAEAIAKADIAKITLLVKVLGNAGHPASLKPIMKILPGFGSAAAALPVRVQVDAILALRSIAKREPKLVQPVALQLFMDKALHPELRMVAAVVLFETKPTVALVSTIASVLKKETSMQIVSFVYSYIRSLTRSTVPDYATVAAASNVAIKILSPKLDRLSYRYSKAIHLDLYKSPVMVGAAGSAFIINDGATILPTAVVAKARAYLAGAAADVLEVGVRTEGIQEALLKTHALEDLEDDRITKMKRVMKAIAEWKTLPKSQPLASVYVKFFGQEIAFANIDKAIIEQAVQLATSADAKVLLKDALKALQTGITAQAAKPLLAAEIRRIFPTAVGVPMELSLYSAAVAAASIKVKATITPPLSEPLNAAELLKADIQLEAEATPSISMHTFAVMGVNTAFLQAAVMARAKAVTVLPAKMAARADVPKLNFKIEVLPVETPEHIAKIRVETLAIARNIEDLAAERITPMVPLVATQLRSTERFASTMSSTSRSASQSSEIIYSDLVPQLRAGVPFHKTICVPAAFIGIKGCFEVTSSNTAFIKDIPLLNLIGEHAVLVAVKPADGPAIERLEAEVQIGPKAAEKLLKEINIIDEQTAEGKTIIAKLKKILEPALRNSSSSSSSLLSSSMFGISSLLSSSSSSSSSSRMSKASLKQYPFKKFHNNQYLVSQGISAQNLRSSGSSASSFEAIYQQNQFLGNAVAPAVVAIFRAVRTDEKLLGYQAAAYLDKTNFRLQIVISALAETDNWKMCADGVVLSKHKVMTKVTWGAECQEYATILKAEAGLLGPSPAARLELEWVKIPTIVTTYATRLAKYIPNAALMAGITVNKAENSEKEMELTVAIPTERTVDVIMKLPQMTLSKLALPLPIALPIGADATIQVIPEENILEQIHFLYAEASSAQCSMIQDTLTTFNNRKYKNEMPISCYQVLAQDCTPELKFMVLLKKDEVTAQNHMNVKIADMDVDLYPTGSDVLVKVNGVVVPISNLPYQHPSAPIQIRQKAQGLSLHAPRLGLQEVYFGKDTLRVNVADWMKGQTCGVCGKADGETRQEYSTPSGYQTKSSVSFVHSWVLPAESCRDSTQCRLKHESVKLEKQLIVDGQESKCYSVEPVLRCLPGCLPVKTMPVTVAFHCLPADYSRSVDLSNISQKSVDLRETAEAHMDCQCNARCA
;
A
#
# COMPACT_ATOMS: atom_id res chain seq x y z
N MET A 1 -7.42 -1.57 33.39
CA MET A 1 -8.39 -2.55 32.83
C MET A 1 -9.33 -2.97 33.94
N VAL A 2 -10.59 -3.32 33.68
CA VAL A 2 -11.54 -3.76 34.72
C VAL A 2 -11.59 -5.31 34.74
N PRO A 3 -11.38 -5.98 35.90
CA PRO A 3 -11.73 -7.39 36.07
C PRO A 3 -13.25 -7.53 35.99
N SER A 4 -13.77 -8.59 35.37
CA SER A 4 -15.20 -8.70 35.09
C SER A 4 -15.84 -9.79 35.94
N ASP A 5 -16.91 -9.43 36.64
CA ASP A 5 -17.78 -10.30 37.42
C ASP A 5 -19.26 -10.03 37.03
N PRO A 6 -20.24 -10.81 37.54
CA PRO A 6 -21.65 -10.62 37.18
C PRO A 6 -22.25 -9.27 37.59
N GLU A 7 -21.74 -8.61 38.63
CA GLU A 7 -22.24 -7.31 39.09
C GLU A 7 -21.74 -6.19 38.17
N ILE A 8 -20.45 -6.22 37.82
CA ILE A 8 -19.84 -5.31 36.84
C ILE A 8 -20.51 -5.46 35.46
N ILE A 9 -20.84 -6.69 35.05
CA ILE A 9 -21.56 -6.93 33.79
C ILE A 9 -22.97 -6.32 33.84
N ARG A 10 -23.71 -6.48 34.94
CA ARG A 10 -25.02 -5.83 35.14
C ARG A 10 -24.91 -4.31 35.14
N LEU A 11 -23.89 -3.74 35.80
CA LEU A 11 -23.63 -2.30 35.81
C LEU A 11 -23.38 -1.77 34.39
N ILE A 12 -22.49 -2.41 33.62
CA ILE A 12 -22.17 -2.02 32.24
C ILE A 12 -23.40 -2.17 31.33
N SER A 13 -24.20 -3.23 31.50
CA SER A 13 -25.48 -3.40 30.79
C SER A 13 -26.44 -2.24 31.08
N SER A 14 -26.63 -1.90 32.35
CA SER A 14 -27.50 -0.78 32.76
C SER A 14 -27.02 0.58 32.21
N LEU A 15 -25.70 0.79 32.11
CA LEU A 15 -25.10 1.99 31.54
C LEU A 15 -25.31 2.06 30.01
N ALA A 16 -25.08 0.96 29.30
CA ALA A 16 -25.22 0.89 27.85
C ALA A 16 -26.68 1.05 27.38
N LEU A 17 -27.63 0.59 28.19
CA LEU A 17 -29.08 0.73 27.95
C LEU A 17 -29.66 2.06 28.49
N HIS A 18 -28.84 2.92 29.11
CA HIS A 18 -29.34 4.17 29.71
C HIS A 18 -29.63 5.25 28.66
N HIS A 19 -30.79 5.92 28.78
CA HIS A 19 -31.25 6.93 27.81
C HIS A 19 -30.22 8.04 27.49
N LYS A 20 -29.47 8.53 28.50
CA LYS A 20 -28.42 9.56 28.28
C LYS A 20 -27.24 9.05 27.44
N ILE A 21 -26.95 7.75 27.47
CA ILE A 21 -25.90 7.14 26.66
C ILE A 21 -26.45 6.87 25.25
N GLN A 22 -27.67 6.34 25.14
CA GLN A 22 -28.34 6.13 23.85
C GLN A 22 -28.58 7.44 23.06
N ALA A 23 -28.74 8.58 23.75
CA ALA A 23 -28.87 9.89 23.12
C ALA A 23 -27.61 10.36 22.35
N ASN A 24 -26.44 9.74 22.59
CA ASN A 24 -25.21 10.00 21.85
C ASN A 24 -24.77 8.71 21.13
N PRO A 25 -24.91 8.61 19.79
CA PRO A 25 -24.63 7.38 19.04
C PRO A 25 -23.24 6.79 19.31
N VAL A 26 -22.19 7.63 19.34
CA VAL A 26 -20.81 7.19 19.55
C VAL A 26 -20.60 6.64 20.97
N LEU A 27 -21.20 7.26 21.99
CA LEU A 27 -21.13 6.74 23.36
C LEU A 27 -21.95 5.44 23.51
N SER A 28 -23.09 5.33 22.82
CA SER A 28 -23.91 4.12 22.82
C SER A 28 -23.20 2.93 22.16
N GLU A 29 -22.54 3.15 21.02
CA GLU A 29 -21.73 2.13 20.35
C GLU A 29 -20.57 1.65 21.24
N ILE A 30 -19.81 2.58 21.82
CA ILE A 30 -18.67 2.25 22.71
C ILE A 30 -19.14 1.51 23.97
N ALA A 31 -20.25 1.94 24.58
CA ALA A 31 -20.79 1.27 25.77
C ALA A 31 -21.27 -0.16 25.48
N MET A 32 -21.96 -0.36 24.35
CA MET A 32 -22.40 -1.69 23.91
C MET A 32 -21.22 -2.62 23.55
N LEU A 33 -20.21 -2.12 22.83
CA LEU A 33 -18.97 -2.89 22.55
C LEU A 33 -18.22 -3.25 23.85
N GLY A 34 -18.24 -2.35 24.84
CA GLY A 34 -17.73 -2.57 26.19
C GLY A 34 -18.49 -3.65 26.96
N TYR A 35 -19.82 -3.71 26.84
CA TYR A 35 -20.67 -4.75 27.44
C TYR A 35 -20.29 -6.15 26.91
N GLY A 36 -20.17 -6.30 25.59
CA GLY A 36 -19.66 -7.55 24.99
C GLY A 36 -18.25 -7.91 25.48
N THR A 37 -17.36 -6.93 25.60
CA THR A 37 -15.99 -7.14 26.11
C THR A 37 -15.97 -7.60 27.58
N ALA A 38 -16.89 -7.12 28.42
CA ALA A 38 -17.01 -7.53 29.81
C ALA A 38 -17.44 -9.00 29.92
N ILE A 39 -18.46 -9.41 29.16
CA ILE A 39 -18.89 -10.81 29.07
C ILE A 39 -17.72 -11.71 28.63
N PHE A 40 -16.99 -11.33 27.57
CA PHE A 40 -15.82 -12.09 27.10
C PHE A 40 -14.78 -12.32 28.21
N LYS A 41 -14.44 -11.26 28.96
CA LYS A 41 -13.45 -11.35 30.06
C LYS A 41 -13.90 -12.28 31.18
N TYR A 42 -15.15 -12.17 31.62
CA TYR A 42 -15.70 -13.05 32.65
C TYR A 42 -15.73 -14.50 32.16
N CYS A 43 -16.24 -14.72 30.95
CA CYS A 43 -16.27 -16.06 30.35
C CYS A 43 -14.88 -16.63 30.10
N ALA A 44 -13.84 -15.83 29.89
CA ALA A 44 -12.47 -16.32 29.74
C ALA A 44 -11.87 -16.81 31.07
N ALA A 45 -12.34 -16.28 32.21
CA ALA A 45 -11.95 -16.73 33.55
C ALA A 45 -12.81 -17.91 34.06
N VAL A 46 -14.10 -17.95 33.70
CA VAL A 46 -15.05 -18.97 34.17
C VAL A 46 -15.27 -20.06 33.11
N PRO A 47 -14.95 -21.34 33.38
CA PRO A 47 -15.13 -22.43 32.40
C PRO A 47 -16.58 -22.58 31.93
N THR A 48 -17.52 -22.59 32.86
CA THR A 48 -18.98 -22.69 32.65
C THR A 48 -19.61 -21.29 32.67
N CYS A 49 -19.43 -20.52 31.60
CA CYS A 49 -20.02 -19.18 31.53
C CYS A 49 -21.54 -19.25 31.21
N PRO A 50 -22.43 -18.67 32.04
CA PRO A 50 -23.88 -18.71 31.84
C PRO A 50 -24.31 -17.91 30.61
N ALA A 51 -25.30 -18.44 29.88
CA ALA A 51 -25.82 -17.81 28.67
C ALA A 51 -26.72 -16.58 28.95
N GLU A 52 -27.31 -16.51 30.15
CA GLU A 52 -28.19 -15.42 30.63
C GLU A 52 -27.55 -14.02 30.48
N LEU A 53 -26.22 -13.92 30.60
CA LEU A 53 -25.50 -12.65 30.45
C LEU A 53 -25.65 -12.01 29.05
N LEU A 54 -26.08 -12.79 28.05
CA LEU A 54 -26.28 -12.38 26.66
C LEU A 54 -27.75 -12.17 26.31
N GLU A 55 -28.69 -12.56 27.17
CA GLU A 55 -30.12 -12.51 26.90
C GLU A 55 -30.59 -11.12 26.43
N PRO A 56 -30.22 -9.99 27.08
CA PRO A 56 -30.58 -8.66 26.58
C PRO A 56 -30.03 -8.33 25.18
N ILE A 57 -28.86 -8.89 24.83
CA ILE A 57 -28.23 -8.67 23.53
C ILE A 57 -28.91 -9.56 22.46
N HIS A 58 -29.33 -10.77 22.82
CA HIS A 58 -30.06 -11.70 21.94
C HIS A 58 -31.47 -11.18 21.65
N GLU A 59 -32.18 -10.63 22.63
CA GLU A 59 -33.50 -10.00 22.46
C GLU A 59 -33.42 -8.78 21.55
N LEU A 60 -32.53 -7.83 21.83
CA LEU A 60 -32.32 -6.64 20.99
C LEU A 60 -31.91 -7.03 19.55
N ALA A 61 -31.10 -8.09 19.39
CA ALA A 61 -30.74 -8.58 18.06
C ALA A 61 -31.94 -9.19 17.33
N ALA A 62 -32.78 -9.96 18.01
CA ALA A 62 -33.99 -10.53 17.45
C ALA A 62 -34.98 -9.43 17.02
N GLU A 63 -35.17 -8.39 17.83
CA GLU A 63 -35.99 -7.23 17.52
C GLU A 63 -35.45 -6.43 16.33
N ALA A 64 -34.15 -6.14 16.31
CA ALA A 64 -33.50 -5.41 15.21
C ALA A 64 -33.60 -6.17 13.88
N ILE A 65 -33.42 -7.50 13.91
CA ILE A 65 -33.62 -8.38 12.73
C ILE A 65 -35.09 -8.34 12.28
N ALA A 66 -36.06 -8.41 13.19
CA ALA A 66 -37.48 -8.36 12.85
C ALA A 66 -37.90 -7.00 12.23
N LYS A 67 -37.25 -5.91 12.64
CA LYS A 67 -37.47 -4.55 12.12
C LYS A 67 -36.60 -4.19 10.92
N ALA A 68 -35.72 -5.08 10.47
CA ALA A 68 -34.69 -4.83 9.46
C ALA A 68 -33.82 -3.58 9.72
N ASP A 69 -33.55 -3.27 10.99
CA ASP A 69 -32.74 -2.11 11.43
C ASP A 69 -31.25 -2.41 11.22
N ILE A 70 -30.76 -2.17 10.00
CA ILE A 70 -29.40 -2.54 9.57
C ILE A 70 -28.32 -1.95 10.52
N ALA A 71 -28.50 -0.72 11.00
CA ALA A 71 -27.54 -0.08 11.89
C ALA A 71 -27.45 -0.79 13.24
N LYS A 72 -28.60 -1.10 13.88
CA LYS A 72 -28.60 -1.87 15.13
C LYS A 72 -28.15 -3.31 14.94
N ILE A 73 -28.51 -3.97 13.83
CA ILE A 73 -28.02 -5.33 13.53
C ILE A 73 -26.49 -5.32 13.45
N THR A 74 -25.88 -4.39 12.70
CA THR A 74 -24.42 -4.26 12.61
C THR A 74 -23.78 -4.05 13.99
N LEU A 75 -24.29 -3.14 14.82
CA LEU A 75 -23.78 -2.94 16.17
C LEU A 75 -23.89 -4.22 17.02
N LEU A 76 -25.08 -4.82 17.10
CA LEU A 76 -25.34 -5.97 17.97
C LEU A 76 -24.55 -7.21 17.53
N VAL A 77 -24.34 -7.43 16.24
CA VAL A 77 -23.47 -8.48 15.72
C VAL A 77 -22.01 -8.28 16.15
N LYS A 78 -21.50 -7.05 16.12
CA LYS A 78 -20.16 -6.72 16.62
C LYS A 78 -20.06 -6.92 18.14
N VAL A 79 -21.11 -6.60 18.90
CA VAL A 79 -21.19 -6.87 20.35
C VAL A 79 -21.15 -8.38 20.65
N LEU A 80 -21.90 -9.19 19.90
CA LEU A 80 -21.86 -10.67 20.01
C LEU A 80 -20.47 -11.22 19.62
N GLY A 81 -19.83 -10.61 18.62
CA GLY A 81 -18.45 -10.90 18.22
C GLY A 81 -17.41 -10.55 19.28
N ASN A 82 -17.58 -9.46 20.03
CA ASN A 82 -16.75 -9.13 21.20
C ASN A 82 -16.95 -10.16 22.31
N ALA A 83 -18.21 -10.47 22.66
CA ALA A 83 -18.55 -11.44 23.71
C ALA A 83 -18.04 -12.86 23.42
N GLY A 84 -18.03 -13.29 22.15
CA GLY A 84 -17.38 -14.53 21.71
C GLY A 84 -17.93 -15.82 22.34
N HIS A 85 -19.16 -15.79 22.85
CA HIS A 85 -19.75 -16.90 23.60
C HIS A 85 -20.48 -17.90 22.68
N PRO A 86 -20.38 -19.23 22.90
CA PRO A 86 -21.01 -20.23 22.06
C PRO A 86 -22.54 -20.13 21.93
N ALA A 87 -23.26 -19.62 22.92
CA ALA A 87 -24.72 -19.45 22.85
C ALA A 87 -25.13 -18.47 21.73
N SER A 88 -24.28 -17.49 21.41
CA SER A 88 -24.50 -16.53 20.33
C SER A 88 -24.41 -17.14 18.92
N LEU A 89 -23.93 -18.39 18.78
CA LEU A 89 -23.82 -19.06 17.48
C LEU A 89 -25.18 -19.17 16.76
N LYS A 90 -26.25 -19.55 17.45
CA LYS A 90 -27.60 -19.65 16.85
C LYS A 90 -28.15 -18.28 16.39
N PRO A 91 -28.13 -17.21 17.20
CA PRO A 91 -28.44 -15.85 16.74
C PRO A 91 -27.63 -15.40 15.52
N ILE A 92 -26.31 -15.63 15.50
CA ILE A 92 -25.44 -15.27 14.38
C ILE A 92 -25.78 -16.10 13.12
N MET A 93 -26.11 -17.38 13.27
CA MET A 93 -26.53 -18.23 12.13
C MET A 93 -27.85 -17.76 11.49
N LYS A 94 -28.76 -17.12 12.23
CA LYS A 94 -30.04 -16.60 11.70
C LYS A 94 -29.86 -15.53 10.61
N ILE A 95 -28.73 -14.83 10.61
CA ILE A 95 -28.38 -13.78 9.64
C ILE A 95 -27.35 -14.24 8.59
N LEU A 96 -26.94 -15.52 8.61
CA LEU A 96 -26.02 -16.10 7.63
C LEU A 96 -26.79 -16.84 6.51
N PRO A 97 -26.39 -16.67 5.24
CA PRO A 97 -27.02 -17.36 4.13
C PRO A 97 -26.79 -18.87 4.22
N GLY A 98 -27.80 -19.65 3.83
CA GLY A 98 -27.80 -21.11 4.00
C GLY A 98 -28.17 -21.59 5.41
N PHE A 99 -28.37 -20.68 6.38
CA PHE A 99 -28.72 -21.03 7.77
C PHE A 99 -29.97 -20.33 8.31
N GLY A 100 -30.28 -19.11 7.84
CA GLY A 100 -31.49 -18.38 8.26
C GLY A 100 -32.17 -17.64 7.11
N SER A 101 -33.50 -17.58 7.15
CA SER A 101 -34.32 -16.91 6.13
C SER A 101 -34.12 -15.38 6.10
N ALA A 102 -33.77 -14.78 7.24
CA ALA A 102 -33.51 -13.34 7.33
C ALA A 102 -32.27 -12.89 6.51
N ALA A 103 -31.31 -13.80 6.26
CA ALA A 103 -30.09 -13.47 5.53
C ALA A 103 -30.37 -12.93 4.12
N ALA A 104 -31.40 -13.42 3.43
CA ALA A 104 -31.75 -13.00 2.07
C ALA A 104 -32.18 -11.51 1.98
N ALA A 105 -32.65 -10.92 3.08
CA ALA A 105 -33.04 -9.51 3.15
C ALA A 105 -31.91 -8.58 3.66
N LEU A 106 -30.74 -9.14 4.02
CA LEU A 106 -29.64 -8.39 4.64
C LEU A 106 -28.50 -8.13 3.65
N PRO A 107 -27.91 -6.90 3.61
CA PRO A 107 -26.77 -6.61 2.76
C PRO A 107 -25.53 -7.46 3.11
N VAL A 108 -24.68 -7.72 2.09
CA VAL A 108 -23.44 -8.51 2.21
C VAL A 108 -22.57 -8.05 3.39
N ARG A 109 -22.41 -6.73 3.62
CA ARG A 109 -21.64 -6.19 4.75
C ARG A 109 -22.07 -6.74 6.13
N VAL A 110 -23.38 -6.92 6.35
CA VAL A 110 -23.93 -7.45 7.62
C VAL A 110 -23.62 -8.94 7.74
N GLN A 111 -23.73 -9.67 6.64
CA GLN A 111 -23.36 -11.08 6.59
C GLN A 111 -21.85 -11.26 6.81
N VAL A 112 -20.99 -10.36 6.32
CA VAL A 112 -19.54 -10.37 6.61
C VAL A 112 -19.24 -10.09 8.08
N ASP A 113 -19.87 -9.07 8.69
CA ASP A 113 -19.75 -8.83 10.14
C ASP A 113 -20.18 -10.06 10.95
N ALA A 114 -21.24 -10.76 10.52
CA ALA A 114 -21.71 -12.00 11.14
C ALA A 114 -20.67 -13.14 11.05
N ILE A 115 -20.04 -13.33 9.88
CA ILE A 115 -18.95 -14.31 9.72
C ILE A 115 -17.75 -13.90 10.60
N LEU A 116 -17.38 -12.62 10.65
CA LEU A 116 -16.28 -12.12 11.48
C LEU A 116 -16.56 -12.31 12.98
N ALA A 117 -17.81 -12.19 13.44
CA ALA A 117 -18.20 -12.45 14.83
C ALA A 117 -17.91 -13.92 15.26
N LEU A 118 -17.96 -14.87 14.32
CA LEU A 118 -17.61 -16.27 14.58
C LEU A 118 -16.12 -16.46 14.93
N ARG A 119 -15.22 -15.53 14.59
CA ARG A 119 -13.77 -15.64 14.88
C ARG A 119 -13.46 -15.72 16.38
N SER A 120 -14.21 -14.99 17.20
CA SER A 120 -14.03 -15.01 18.66
C SER A 120 -14.50 -16.33 19.26
N ILE A 121 -15.62 -16.88 18.77
CA ILE A 121 -16.13 -18.19 19.16
C ILE A 121 -15.15 -19.29 18.71
N ALA A 122 -14.62 -19.21 17.48
CA ALA A 122 -13.69 -20.17 16.90
C ALA A 122 -12.40 -20.37 17.71
N LYS A 123 -11.93 -19.33 18.41
CA LYS A 123 -10.75 -19.41 19.29
C LYS A 123 -10.98 -20.25 20.55
N ARG A 124 -12.23 -20.41 20.99
CA ARG A 124 -12.62 -21.23 22.17
C ARG A 124 -13.19 -22.57 21.76
N GLU A 125 -14.15 -22.56 20.84
CA GLU A 125 -14.91 -23.73 20.37
C GLU A 125 -14.72 -23.95 18.86
N PRO A 126 -13.49 -24.27 18.38
CA PRO A 126 -13.21 -24.42 16.94
C PRO A 126 -14.09 -25.50 16.29
N LYS A 127 -14.42 -26.57 17.03
CA LYS A 127 -15.26 -27.68 16.54
C LYS A 127 -16.71 -27.27 16.23
N LEU A 128 -17.25 -26.25 16.90
CA LEU A 128 -18.61 -25.76 16.65
C LEU A 128 -18.67 -24.83 15.43
N VAL A 129 -17.63 -24.00 15.25
CA VAL A 129 -17.58 -23.02 14.14
C VAL A 129 -17.11 -23.65 12.83
N GLN A 130 -16.22 -24.64 12.88
CA GLN A 130 -15.61 -25.26 11.71
C GLN A 130 -16.62 -25.79 10.67
N PRO A 131 -17.72 -26.50 11.02
CA PRO A 131 -18.73 -26.90 10.05
C PRO A 131 -19.45 -25.72 9.38
N VAL A 132 -19.77 -24.67 10.15
CA VAL A 132 -20.46 -23.46 9.64
C VAL A 132 -19.56 -22.71 8.65
N ALA A 133 -18.31 -22.45 9.02
CA ALA A 133 -17.33 -21.80 8.15
C ALA A 133 -17.00 -22.64 6.91
N LEU A 134 -16.99 -23.97 7.04
CA LEU A 134 -16.78 -24.88 5.91
C LEU A 134 -17.96 -24.85 4.92
N GLN A 135 -19.21 -24.90 5.40
CA GLN A 135 -20.39 -24.82 4.56
C GLN A 135 -20.45 -23.50 3.78
N LEU A 136 -20.22 -22.37 4.45
CA LEU A 136 -20.14 -21.05 3.80
C LEU A 136 -19.01 -20.97 2.75
N PHE A 137 -17.86 -21.61 3.00
CA PHE A 137 -16.78 -21.65 2.02
C PHE A 137 -17.10 -22.54 0.81
N MET A 138 -17.79 -23.67 1.03
CA MET A 138 -18.08 -24.67 0.00
C MET A 138 -19.26 -24.30 -0.91
N ASP A 139 -20.23 -23.52 -0.41
CA ASP A 139 -21.36 -23.06 -1.22
C ASP A 139 -20.90 -22.04 -2.27
N LYS A 140 -21.04 -22.41 -3.55
CA LYS A 140 -20.63 -21.61 -4.71
C LYS A 140 -21.65 -20.55 -5.12
N ALA A 141 -22.88 -20.60 -4.61
CA ALA A 141 -23.88 -19.57 -4.86
C ALA A 141 -23.64 -18.29 -4.03
N LEU A 142 -22.82 -18.38 -2.97
CA LEU A 142 -22.52 -17.25 -2.10
C LEU A 142 -21.51 -16.28 -2.73
N HIS A 143 -21.69 -14.99 -2.40
CA HIS A 143 -20.81 -13.91 -2.83
C HIS A 143 -19.33 -14.22 -2.50
N PRO A 144 -18.36 -13.98 -3.42
CA PRO A 144 -16.97 -14.36 -3.22
C PRO A 144 -16.34 -13.81 -1.93
N GLU A 145 -16.73 -12.60 -1.51
CA GLU A 145 -16.29 -12.02 -0.24
C GLU A 145 -16.64 -12.93 0.95
N LEU A 146 -17.90 -13.37 1.06
CA LEU A 146 -18.37 -14.20 2.17
C LEU A 146 -17.57 -15.50 2.26
N ARG A 147 -17.27 -16.10 1.10
CA ARG A 147 -16.47 -17.32 0.99
C ARG A 147 -15.01 -17.08 1.39
N MET A 148 -14.42 -15.93 1.03
CA MET A 148 -13.07 -15.54 1.45
C MET A 148 -12.99 -15.24 2.95
N VAL A 149 -13.95 -14.52 3.53
CA VAL A 149 -14.01 -14.28 4.97
C VAL A 149 -14.26 -15.58 5.73
N ALA A 150 -15.16 -16.44 5.27
CA ALA A 150 -15.37 -17.78 5.84
C ALA A 150 -14.09 -18.63 5.82
N ALA A 151 -13.28 -18.53 4.76
CA ALA A 151 -11.96 -19.17 4.73
C ALA A 151 -11.02 -18.61 5.82
N VAL A 152 -11.00 -17.29 6.07
CA VAL A 152 -10.22 -16.71 7.19
C VAL A 152 -10.67 -17.30 8.54
N VAL A 153 -11.98 -17.37 8.80
CA VAL A 153 -12.52 -18.01 10.03
C VAL A 153 -12.12 -19.47 10.10
N LEU A 154 -12.22 -20.21 8.99
CA LEU A 154 -11.89 -21.62 8.92
C LEU A 154 -10.42 -21.89 9.25
N PHE A 155 -9.48 -21.06 8.80
CA PHE A 155 -8.06 -21.18 9.17
C PHE A 155 -7.79 -20.77 10.62
N GLU A 156 -8.53 -19.82 11.21
CA GLU A 156 -8.46 -19.51 12.65
C GLU A 156 -8.95 -20.71 13.52
N THR A 157 -9.77 -21.64 13.00
CA THR A 157 -10.12 -22.92 13.70
C THR A 157 -8.98 -23.95 13.76
N LYS A 158 -7.81 -23.66 13.16
CA LYS A 158 -6.65 -24.56 13.04
C LYS A 158 -6.99 -25.91 12.36
N PRO A 159 -7.36 -25.89 11.07
CA PRO A 159 -7.87 -27.06 10.35
C PRO A 159 -6.83 -28.19 10.20
N THR A 160 -7.31 -29.43 10.18
CA THR A 160 -6.45 -30.62 10.03
C THR A 160 -5.90 -30.75 8.61
N VAL A 161 -4.83 -31.54 8.44
CA VAL A 161 -4.21 -31.81 7.12
C VAL A 161 -5.25 -32.30 6.10
N ALA A 162 -6.13 -33.21 6.49
CA ALA A 162 -7.20 -33.73 5.63
C ALA A 162 -8.15 -32.61 5.15
N LEU A 163 -8.52 -31.67 6.02
CA LEU A 163 -9.40 -30.57 5.67
C LEU A 163 -8.70 -29.55 4.75
N VAL A 164 -7.44 -29.18 5.02
CA VAL A 164 -6.69 -28.27 4.14
C VAL A 164 -6.40 -28.91 2.77
N SER A 165 -6.14 -30.22 2.71
CA SER A 165 -6.04 -30.97 1.45
C SER A 165 -7.37 -31.06 0.70
N THR A 166 -8.50 -31.11 1.41
CA THR A 166 -9.86 -31.05 0.82
C THR A 166 -10.12 -29.66 0.23
N ILE A 167 -9.80 -28.59 0.96
CA ILE A 167 -9.85 -27.20 0.46
C ILE A 167 -9.02 -27.06 -0.82
N ALA A 168 -7.76 -27.53 -0.81
CA ALA A 168 -6.90 -27.49 -2.00
C ALA A 168 -7.49 -28.28 -3.19
N SER A 169 -8.15 -29.42 -2.93
CA SER A 169 -8.82 -30.20 -3.96
C SER A 169 -10.06 -29.50 -4.53
N VAL A 170 -10.80 -28.77 -3.70
CA VAL A 170 -11.93 -27.94 -4.12
C VAL A 170 -11.46 -26.71 -4.91
N LEU A 171 -10.37 -26.05 -4.52
CA LEU A 171 -9.79 -24.92 -5.28
C LEU A 171 -9.40 -25.28 -6.72
N LYS A 172 -9.07 -26.55 -7.00
CA LYS A 172 -8.86 -27.04 -8.38
C LYS A 172 -10.16 -27.02 -9.21
N LYS A 173 -11.32 -27.21 -8.57
CA LYS A 173 -12.67 -27.20 -9.17
C LYS A 173 -13.44 -25.89 -8.91
N GLU A 174 -12.82 -24.90 -8.28
CA GLU A 174 -13.45 -23.61 -7.99
C GLU A 174 -13.73 -22.84 -9.29
N THR A 175 -14.78 -22.02 -9.32
CA THR A 175 -15.11 -21.20 -10.49
C THR A 175 -14.67 -19.75 -10.30
N SER A 176 -14.53 -19.24 -9.07
CA SER A 176 -14.02 -17.89 -8.80
C SER A 176 -12.49 -17.82 -8.64
N MET A 177 -11.82 -17.09 -9.52
CA MET A 177 -10.39 -16.78 -9.46
C MET A 177 -10.01 -15.85 -8.30
N GLN A 178 -10.94 -15.02 -7.81
CA GLN A 178 -10.75 -14.21 -6.59
C GLN A 178 -10.49 -15.12 -5.39
N ILE A 179 -11.37 -16.10 -5.16
CA ILE A 179 -11.25 -17.10 -4.07
C ILE A 179 -10.00 -17.95 -4.25
N VAL A 180 -9.71 -18.39 -5.49
CA VAL A 180 -8.50 -19.17 -5.77
C VAL A 180 -7.23 -18.39 -5.43
N SER A 181 -7.12 -17.11 -5.83
CA SER A 181 -5.96 -16.28 -5.49
C SER A 181 -5.83 -16.06 -3.98
N PHE A 182 -6.94 -15.73 -3.31
CA PHE A 182 -6.97 -15.44 -1.87
C PHE A 182 -6.54 -16.65 -1.04
N VAL A 183 -7.17 -17.81 -1.23
CA VAL A 183 -6.88 -19.01 -0.43
C VAL A 183 -5.53 -19.63 -0.82
N TYR A 184 -5.13 -19.60 -2.10
CA TYR A 184 -3.78 -20.03 -2.51
C TYR A 184 -2.69 -19.19 -1.84
N SER A 185 -2.82 -17.85 -1.87
CA SER A 185 -1.85 -16.97 -1.22
C SER A 185 -1.83 -17.16 0.29
N TYR A 186 -2.99 -17.37 0.94
CA TYR A 186 -3.02 -17.65 2.38
C TYR A 186 -2.29 -18.94 2.75
N ILE A 187 -2.64 -20.07 2.10
CA ILE A 187 -1.99 -21.37 2.30
C ILE A 187 -0.48 -21.23 2.08
N ARG A 188 -0.08 -20.52 1.00
CA ARG A 188 1.33 -20.29 0.67
C ARG A 188 2.07 -19.45 1.71
N SER A 189 1.46 -18.42 2.28
CA SER A 189 2.09 -17.65 3.37
C SER A 189 2.22 -18.49 4.63
N LEU A 190 1.20 -19.28 4.97
CA LEU A 190 1.21 -20.16 6.15
C LEU A 190 2.26 -21.28 6.06
N THR A 191 2.72 -21.71 4.87
CA THR A 191 3.79 -22.71 4.76
C THR A 191 5.14 -22.25 5.34
N ARG A 192 5.33 -20.93 5.47
CA ARG A 192 6.56 -20.29 5.96
C ARG A 192 6.50 -19.90 7.43
N SER A 193 5.40 -20.19 8.11
CA SER A 193 5.17 -19.77 9.48
C SER A 193 6.13 -20.47 10.46
N THR A 194 6.73 -19.70 11.36
CA THR A 194 7.70 -20.18 12.37
C THR A 194 7.16 -20.16 13.80
N VAL A 195 5.96 -19.60 14.01
CA VAL A 195 5.33 -19.53 15.32
C VAL A 195 4.76 -20.89 15.75
N PRO A 196 4.93 -21.31 17.03
CA PRO A 196 4.52 -22.65 17.47
C PRO A 196 3.03 -22.94 17.31
N ASP A 197 2.16 -21.93 17.43
CA ASP A 197 0.72 -22.14 17.46
C ASP A 197 0.07 -22.33 16.08
N TYR A 198 0.80 -22.03 14.99
CA TYR A 198 0.42 -22.37 13.61
C TYR A 198 1.19 -23.58 13.05
N ALA A 199 2.11 -24.21 13.79
CA ALA A 199 2.96 -25.28 13.27
C ALA A 199 2.19 -26.43 12.58
N THR A 200 1.04 -26.83 13.12
CA THR A 200 0.16 -27.86 12.53
C THR A 200 -0.47 -27.38 11.21
N VAL A 201 -0.90 -26.12 11.15
CA VAL A 201 -1.49 -25.47 9.96
C VAL A 201 -0.42 -25.21 8.89
N ALA A 202 0.81 -24.87 9.28
CA ALA A 202 1.95 -24.74 8.39
C ALA A 202 2.32 -26.10 7.76
N ALA A 203 2.33 -27.19 8.55
CA ALA A 203 2.53 -28.54 8.05
C ALA A 203 1.41 -28.97 7.08
N ALA A 204 0.13 -28.75 7.44
CA ALA A 204 -1.02 -28.99 6.57
C ALA A 204 -0.93 -28.19 5.26
N SER A 205 -0.52 -26.92 5.34
CA SER A 205 -0.35 -26.04 4.17
C SER A 205 0.80 -26.50 3.27
N ASN A 206 1.89 -27.02 3.83
CA ASN A 206 3.01 -27.60 3.08
C ASN A 206 2.64 -28.88 2.31
N VAL A 207 1.62 -29.62 2.75
CA VAL A 207 1.01 -30.72 1.97
C VAL A 207 0.09 -30.15 0.90
N ALA A 208 -0.84 -29.28 1.29
CA ALA A 208 -1.86 -28.72 0.40
C ALA A 208 -1.29 -27.92 -0.77
N ILE A 209 -0.20 -27.17 -0.59
CA ILE A 209 0.42 -26.37 -1.64
C ILE A 209 0.97 -27.24 -2.80
N LYS A 210 1.30 -28.52 -2.53
CA LYS A 210 1.77 -29.48 -3.55
C LYS A 210 0.63 -30.01 -4.44
N ILE A 211 -0.63 -29.90 -3.99
CA ILE A 211 -1.84 -30.25 -4.74
C ILE A 211 -2.20 -29.14 -5.76
N LEU A 212 -1.79 -27.90 -5.46
CA LEU A 212 -2.11 -26.68 -6.20
C LEU A 212 -1.01 -26.33 -7.21
N SER A 213 -1.39 -25.66 -8.31
CA SER A 213 -0.40 -25.27 -9.33
C SER A 213 0.41 -24.04 -8.89
N PRO A 214 1.76 -24.04 -9.03
CA PRO A 214 2.57 -22.86 -8.74
C PRO A 214 2.30 -21.69 -9.70
N LYS A 215 1.55 -21.90 -10.80
CA LYS A 215 1.08 -20.82 -11.69
C LYS A 215 0.17 -19.82 -10.98
N LEU A 216 -0.55 -20.23 -9.93
CA LEU A 216 -1.46 -19.37 -9.16
C LEU A 216 -0.74 -18.24 -8.40
N ASP A 217 0.57 -18.37 -8.19
CA ASP A 217 1.42 -17.33 -7.61
C ASP A 217 1.61 -16.12 -8.54
N ARG A 218 1.43 -16.32 -9.86
CA ARG A 218 1.59 -15.27 -10.87
C ARG A 218 0.34 -14.40 -11.05
N LEU A 219 -0.74 -14.68 -10.32
CA LEU A 219 -1.96 -13.86 -10.34
C LEU A 219 -1.66 -12.48 -9.77
N SER A 220 -1.98 -11.43 -10.51
CA SER A 220 -1.68 -10.04 -10.15
C SER A 220 -2.48 -9.56 -8.93
N TYR A 221 -2.15 -8.36 -8.44
CA TYR A 221 -2.86 -7.69 -7.34
C TYR A 221 -4.30 -7.25 -7.67
N ARG A 222 -4.76 -7.41 -8.93
CA ARG A 222 -6.20 -7.30 -9.27
C ARG A 222 -7.01 -8.44 -8.66
N TYR A 223 -6.38 -9.58 -8.36
CA TYR A 223 -7.01 -10.66 -7.60
C TYR A 223 -6.70 -10.54 -6.10
N SER A 224 -7.69 -10.89 -5.29
CA SER A 224 -7.64 -10.95 -3.83
C SER A 224 -6.42 -11.71 -3.31
N LYS A 225 -5.84 -11.23 -2.20
CA LYS A 225 -4.61 -11.78 -1.58
C LYS A 225 -4.75 -11.88 -0.07
N ALA A 226 -4.13 -12.91 0.49
CA ALA A 226 -3.89 -13.05 1.92
C ALA A 226 -2.40 -13.25 2.15
N ILE A 227 -1.83 -12.46 3.05
CA ILE A 227 -0.41 -12.43 3.37
C ILE A 227 -0.26 -12.66 4.87
N HIS A 228 0.63 -13.56 5.27
CA HIS A 228 1.02 -13.80 6.67
C HIS A 228 2.55 -13.82 6.75
N LEU A 229 3.10 -13.12 7.76
CA LEU A 229 4.52 -13.01 8.07
C LEU A 229 4.70 -13.09 9.58
N ASP A 230 5.68 -13.86 10.06
CA ASP A 230 5.99 -13.95 11.49
C ASP A 230 7.49 -13.99 11.76
N LEU A 231 7.85 -13.67 13.01
CA LEU A 231 9.18 -13.81 13.59
C LEU A 231 9.02 -14.35 15.02
N TYR A 232 9.67 -15.47 15.33
CA TYR A 232 9.64 -16.08 16.66
C TYR A 232 11.05 -16.48 17.13
N LYS A 233 11.38 -16.21 18.40
CA LYS A 233 12.68 -16.53 19.00
C LYS A 233 12.51 -17.45 20.22
N SER A 234 12.64 -18.75 19.98
CA SER A 234 12.38 -19.80 20.98
C SER A 234 13.14 -19.65 22.31
N PRO A 235 14.44 -19.28 22.37
CA PRO A 235 15.17 -19.15 23.65
C PRO A 235 14.63 -18.11 24.64
N VAL A 236 13.82 -17.15 24.16
CA VAL A 236 13.14 -16.15 25.02
C VAL A 236 11.62 -16.28 24.98
N MET A 237 11.08 -17.20 24.16
CA MET A 237 9.63 -17.38 23.93
C MET A 237 8.91 -16.07 23.57
N VAL A 238 9.57 -15.23 22.75
CA VAL A 238 9.03 -13.95 22.24
C VAL A 238 8.91 -14.01 20.73
N GLY A 239 7.83 -13.45 20.19
CA GLY A 239 7.67 -13.25 18.76
C GLY A 239 6.55 -12.27 18.40
N ALA A 240 6.42 -12.00 17.11
CA ALA A 240 5.35 -11.20 16.53
C ALA A 240 4.93 -11.76 15.16
N ALA A 241 3.68 -11.53 14.77
CA ALA A 241 3.16 -11.85 13.44
C ALA A 241 2.31 -10.70 12.89
N GLY A 242 2.41 -10.47 11.59
CA GLY A 242 1.58 -9.56 10.82
C GLY A 242 0.80 -10.32 9.74
N SER A 243 -0.49 -10.04 9.62
CA SER A 243 -1.33 -10.56 8.53
C SER A 243 -2.01 -9.43 7.79
N ALA A 244 -2.14 -9.55 6.48
CA ALA A 244 -2.88 -8.61 5.63
C ALA A 244 -3.81 -9.38 4.70
N PHE A 245 -5.09 -9.04 4.72
CA PHE A 245 -6.12 -9.59 3.84
C PHE A 245 -6.61 -8.48 2.91
N ILE A 246 -6.49 -8.69 1.61
CA ILE A 246 -6.90 -7.78 0.55
C ILE A 246 -7.98 -8.50 -0.24
N ILE A 247 -9.20 -8.00 -0.14
CA ILE A 247 -10.39 -8.54 -0.81
C ILE A 247 -10.76 -7.58 -1.93
N ASN A 248 -10.76 -8.10 -3.15
CA ASN A 248 -11.15 -7.41 -4.37
C ASN A 248 -12.36 -8.13 -4.97
N ASP A 249 -13.25 -7.36 -5.58
CA ASP A 249 -14.23 -7.86 -6.54
C ASP A 249 -13.78 -7.55 -7.99
N GLY A 250 -14.20 -8.38 -8.94
CA GLY A 250 -13.84 -8.30 -10.36
C GLY A 250 -14.32 -7.03 -11.06
N ALA A 251 -15.44 -6.46 -10.61
CA ALA A 251 -15.95 -5.17 -11.06
C ALA A 251 -15.29 -3.96 -10.35
N THR A 252 -14.47 -4.21 -9.31
CA THR A 252 -13.90 -3.15 -8.47
C THR A 252 -12.44 -2.82 -8.79
N ILE A 253 -12.10 -1.54 -8.71
CA ILE A 253 -10.77 -0.98 -9.00
C ILE A 253 -10.00 -0.74 -7.70
N LEU A 254 -10.70 -0.33 -6.64
CA LEU A 254 -10.19 -0.34 -5.27
C LEU A 254 -10.55 -1.68 -4.61
N PRO A 255 -9.71 -2.22 -3.71
CA PRO A 255 -10.09 -3.37 -2.89
C PRO A 255 -11.36 -3.08 -2.09
N THR A 256 -12.38 -3.92 -2.25
CA THR A 256 -13.64 -3.89 -1.51
C THR A 256 -13.39 -3.83 0.00
N ALA A 257 -12.40 -4.59 0.48
CA ALA A 257 -11.93 -4.52 1.86
C ALA A 257 -10.42 -4.79 2.00
N VAL A 258 -9.80 -4.10 2.96
CA VAL A 258 -8.42 -4.35 3.42
C VAL A 258 -8.41 -4.50 4.93
N VAL A 259 -7.84 -5.60 5.45
CA VAL A 259 -7.71 -5.86 6.89
C VAL A 259 -6.24 -6.14 7.22
N ALA A 260 -5.68 -5.39 8.16
CA ALA A 260 -4.34 -5.59 8.71
C ALA A 260 -4.42 -6.02 10.17
N LYS A 261 -3.72 -7.10 10.54
CA LYS A 261 -3.75 -7.73 11.87
C LYS A 261 -2.32 -7.90 12.41
N ALA A 262 -2.06 -7.46 13.63
CA ALA A 262 -0.81 -7.65 14.36
C ALA A 262 -1.04 -8.51 15.60
N ARG A 263 -0.15 -9.49 15.82
CA ARG A 263 -0.22 -10.46 16.93
C ARG A 263 1.14 -10.55 17.62
N ALA A 264 1.14 -10.67 18.94
CA ALA A 264 2.36 -10.83 19.74
C ALA A 264 2.33 -12.16 20.49
N TYR A 265 3.52 -12.72 20.72
CA TYR A 265 3.76 -13.96 21.45
C TYR A 265 4.74 -13.68 22.60
N LEU A 266 4.40 -14.12 23.81
CA LEU A 266 5.22 -13.95 25.01
C LEU A 266 4.98 -15.11 25.97
N ALA A 267 6.04 -15.79 26.39
CA ALA A 267 6.00 -16.87 27.40
C ALA A 267 4.96 -17.96 27.11
N GLY A 268 4.78 -18.33 25.84
CA GLY A 268 3.80 -19.32 25.38
C GLY A 268 2.36 -18.80 25.21
N ALA A 269 2.05 -17.59 25.67
CA ALA A 269 0.79 -16.91 25.38
C ALA A 269 0.85 -16.17 24.03
N ALA A 270 -0.31 -15.96 23.41
CA ALA A 270 -0.45 -15.26 22.14
C ALA A 270 -1.68 -14.33 22.15
N ALA A 271 -1.51 -13.07 21.76
CA ALA A 271 -2.58 -12.06 21.78
C ALA A 271 -2.60 -11.22 20.50
N ASP A 272 -3.78 -10.99 19.94
CA ASP A 272 -4.01 -10.12 18.78
C ASP A 272 -3.93 -8.65 19.24
N VAL A 273 -2.77 -8.01 19.10
CA VAL A 273 -2.52 -6.68 19.68
C VAL A 273 -3.37 -5.61 19.01
N LEU A 274 -3.40 -5.58 17.68
CA LEU A 274 -4.11 -4.57 16.89
C LEU A 274 -4.68 -5.21 15.63
N GLU A 275 -5.94 -4.91 15.29
CA GLU A 275 -6.52 -5.20 13.99
C GLU A 275 -7.19 -3.92 13.46
N VAL A 276 -6.94 -3.57 12.20
CA VAL A 276 -7.57 -2.43 11.52
C VAL A 276 -8.16 -2.94 10.22
N GLY A 277 -9.45 -2.69 9.99
CA GLY A 277 -10.13 -3.04 8.75
C GLY A 277 -10.77 -1.82 8.10
N VAL A 278 -10.71 -1.76 6.78
CA VAL A 278 -11.30 -0.71 5.93
C VAL A 278 -12.13 -1.39 4.83
N ARG A 279 -13.35 -0.89 4.57
CA ARG A 279 -14.18 -1.26 3.41
C ARG A 279 -14.45 -0.02 2.55
N THR A 280 -14.64 -0.17 1.24
CA THR A 280 -14.67 0.94 0.26
C THR A 280 -15.90 0.96 -0.67
N GLU A 281 -16.92 0.14 -0.38
CA GLU A 281 -18.06 -0.17 -1.25
C GLU A 281 -18.73 1.02 -1.95
N GLY A 282 -18.89 2.17 -1.30
CA GLY A 282 -19.53 3.36 -1.92
C GLY A 282 -18.58 4.42 -2.47
N ILE A 283 -17.27 4.37 -2.18
CA ILE A 283 -16.29 5.31 -2.75
C ILE A 283 -16.17 5.11 -4.27
N GLN A 284 -16.14 3.86 -4.74
CA GLN A 284 -16.00 3.59 -6.16
C GLN A 284 -17.24 4.04 -6.97
N GLU A 285 -18.45 3.81 -6.46
CA GLU A 285 -19.67 4.32 -7.11
C GLU A 285 -19.67 5.85 -7.22
N ALA A 286 -19.22 6.55 -6.16
CA ALA A 286 -19.11 8.00 -6.16
C ALA A 286 -18.09 8.48 -7.23
N LEU A 287 -16.90 7.88 -7.26
CA LEU A 287 -15.86 8.21 -8.24
C LEU A 287 -16.34 7.99 -9.68
N LEU A 288 -17.00 6.85 -9.97
CA LEU A 288 -17.49 6.54 -11.31
C LEU A 288 -18.66 7.44 -11.76
N LYS A 289 -19.52 7.88 -10.84
CA LYS A 289 -20.64 8.81 -11.13
C LYS A 289 -20.23 10.28 -11.27
N THR A 290 -18.97 10.64 -10.97
CA THR A 290 -18.51 12.05 -10.97
C THR A 290 -18.26 12.63 -12.37
N HIS A 291 -18.23 11.80 -13.43
CA HIS A 291 -18.01 12.22 -14.84
C HIS A 291 -19.13 13.07 -15.48
N ALA A 292 -20.09 13.59 -14.71
CA ALA A 292 -21.22 14.40 -15.20
C ALA A 292 -20.92 15.92 -15.30
N LEU A 293 -19.68 16.36 -15.06
CA LEU A 293 -19.32 17.78 -14.85
C LEU A 293 -18.16 18.29 -15.75
N GLU A 294 -17.99 17.72 -16.95
CA GLU A 294 -16.95 18.13 -17.92
C GLU A 294 -17.37 19.26 -18.87
N ASP A 295 -18.59 19.79 -18.75
CA ASP A 295 -19.06 20.86 -19.62
C ASP A 295 -18.65 22.25 -19.05
N LEU A 296 -17.99 23.04 -19.92
CA LEU A 296 -17.63 24.47 -19.82
C LEU A 296 -16.19 24.82 -19.39
N GLU A 297 -15.42 25.24 -20.40
CA GLU A 297 -14.26 26.13 -20.30
C GLU A 297 -14.64 27.40 -19.50
N ASP A 298 -13.98 27.65 -18.36
CA ASP A 298 -13.05 28.78 -18.16
C ASP A 298 -12.64 28.94 -16.66
N ASP A 299 -11.49 29.60 -16.48
CA ASP A 299 -10.81 30.11 -15.27
C ASP A 299 -10.44 29.13 -14.11
N ARG A 300 -9.18 29.28 -13.69
CA ARG A 300 -8.45 28.44 -12.72
C ARG A 300 -8.94 28.62 -11.28
N ILE A 301 -9.35 29.84 -10.90
CA ILE A 301 -9.89 30.13 -9.56
C ILE A 301 -11.33 29.60 -9.46
N THR A 302 -12.07 29.70 -10.55
CA THR A 302 -13.44 29.18 -10.64
C THR A 302 -13.47 27.65 -10.63
N LYS A 303 -12.51 26.95 -11.27
CA LYS A 303 -12.34 25.48 -11.12
C LYS A 303 -12.19 25.05 -9.64
N MET A 304 -11.41 25.74 -8.80
CA MET A 304 -11.29 25.38 -7.37
C MET A 304 -12.61 25.54 -6.59
N LYS A 305 -13.37 26.61 -6.86
CA LYS A 305 -14.73 26.78 -6.31
C LYS A 305 -15.72 25.73 -6.85
N ARG A 306 -15.61 25.34 -8.12
CA ARG A 306 -16.43 24.27 -8.73
C ARG A 306 -16.08 22.90 -8.16
N VAL A 307 -14.81 22.58 -7.85
CA VAL A 307 -14.42 21.35 -7.14
C VAL A 307 -15.03 21.31 -5.74
N MET A 308 -14.95 22.42 -4.98
CA MET A 308 -15.64 22.53 -3.68
C MET A 308 -17.18 22.43 -3.80
N LYS A 309 -17.75 22.85 -4.94
CA LYS A 309 -19.19 22.73 -5.25
C LYS A 309 -19.57 21.32 -5.74
N ALA A 310 -18.68 20.61 -6.45
CA ALA A 310 -18.86 19.23 -6.90
C ALA A 310 -18.78 18.25 -5.72
N ILE A 311 -17.90 18.49 -4.75
CA ILE A 311 -17.92 17.83 -3.43
C ILE A 311 -19.27 18.08 -2.73
N ALA A 312 -19.91 19.24 -2.95
CA ALA A 312 -21.25 19.54 -2.46
C ALA A 312 -22.41 19.01 -3.35
N GLU A 313 -22.12 18.46 -4.54
CA GLU A 313 -23.06 17.81 -5.46
C GLU A 313 -23.05 16.27 -5.34
N TRP A 314 -22.23 15.71 -4.44
CA TRP A 314 -22.34 14.36 -3.86
C TRP A 314 -23.73 14.06 -3.24
N LYS A 315 -24.62 15.06 -3.20
CA LYS A 315 -26.00 15.00 -2.72
C LYS A 315 -26.91 14.04 -3.49
N THR A 316 -26.53 13.55 -4.66
CA THR A 316 -27.34 12.60 -5.45
C THR A 316 -27.33 11.16 -4.93
N LEU A 317 -26.40 10.78 -4.05
CA LEU A 317 -26.39 9.44 -3.44
C LEU A 317 -27.43 9.29 -2.30
N PRO A 318 -28.02 8.09 -2.14
CA PRO A 318 -28.95 7.79 -1.05
C PRO A 318 -28.27 7.90 0.31
N LYS A 319 -28.95 8.53 1.28
CA LYS A 319 -28.38 8.89 2.60
C LYS A 319 -27.94 7.71 3.48
N SER A 320 -28.31 6.47 3.15
CA SER A 320 -28.19 5.29 4.03
C SER A 320 -27.06 4.31 3.67
N GLN A 321 -26.35 4.50 2.56
CA GLN A 321 -25.19 3.68 2.19
C GLN A 321 -23.89 4.34 2.67
N PRO A 322 -23.04 3.64 3.46
CA PRO A 322 -21.72 4.13 3.81
C PRO A 322 -20.79 4.06 2.59
N LEU A 323 -20.02 5.12 2.40
CA LEU A 323 -19.05 5.25 1.31
C LEU A 323 -17.81 4.38 1.62
N ALA A 324 -17.39 4.43 2.89
CA ALA A 324 -16.41 3.53 3.46
C ALA A 324 -16.77 3.20 4.91
N SER A 325 -16.17 2.16 5.46
CA SER A 325 -16.25 1.87 6.90
C SER A 325 -14.89 1.47 7.44
N VAL A 326 -14.53 1.96 8.62
CA VAL A 326 -13.28 1.62 9.32
C VAL A 326 -13.62 0.98 10.66
N TYR A 327 -12.90 -0.06 11.07
CA TYR A 327 -12.95 -0.59 12.44
C TYR A 327 -11.55 -0.77 13.02
N VAL A 328 -11.46 -0.70 14.34
CA VAL A 328 -10.24 -0.95 15.11
C VAL A 328 -10.53 -1.93 16.24
N LYS A 329 -9.72 -3.00 16.33
CA LYS A 329 -9.74 -3.96 17.44
C LYS A 329 -8.41 -3.92 18.20
N PHE A 330 -8.49 -4.06 19.51
CA PHE A 330 -7.35 -4.10 20.43
C PHE A 330 -7.51 -5.32 21.35
N PHE A 331 -6.45 -6.12 21.53
CA PHE A 331 -6.54 -7.44 22.20
C PHE A 331 -7.66 -8.36 21.63
N GLY A 332 -7.92 -8.25 20.32
CA GLY A 332 -8.97 -8.99 19.63
C GLY A 332 -10.41 -8.49 19.85
N GLN A 333 -10.60 -7.43 20.64
CA GLN A 333 -11.90 -6.81 20.95
C GLN A 333 -12.09 -5.54 20.13
N GLU A 334 -13.22 -5.39 19.43
CA GLU A 334 -13.55 -4.20 18.64
C GLU A 334 -13.88 -3.05 19.58
N ILE A 335 -13.05 -1.99 19.55
CA ILE A 335 -13.15 -0.84 20.46
C ILE A 335 -13.88 0.35 19.84
N ALA A 336 -13.87 0.44 18.52
CA ALA A 336 -14.55 1.47 17.74
C ALA A 336 -14.70 0.98 16.29
N PHE A 337 -15.81 1.38 15.66
CA PHE A 337 -15.97 1.39 14.22
C PHE A 337 -16.60 2.72 13.81
N ALA A 338 -16.46 3.09 12.54
CA ALA A 338 -17.05 4.29 11.97
C ALA A 338 -17.49 4.02 10.54
N ASN A 339 -18.72 4.39 10.22
CA ASN A 339 -19.24 4.39 8.86
C ASN A 339 -19.08 5.81 8.30
N ILE A 340 -18.26 5.98 7.26
CA ILE A 340 -18.12 7.25 6.55
C ILE A 340 -19.29 7.33 5.57
N ASP A 341 -20.38 7.95 6.00
CA ASP A 341 -21.54 8.22 5.17
C ASP A 341 -21.68 9.71 4.83
N LYS A 342 -22.69 10.01 4.01
CA LYS A 342 -23.02 11.38 3.61
C LYS A 342 -23.43 12.27 4.79
N ALA A 343 -24.05 11.72 5.85
CA ALA A 343 -24.49 12.50 6.99
C ALA A 343 -23.31 13.00 7.82
N ILE A 344 -22.30 12.17 8.07
CA ILE A 344 -21.08 12.60 8.78
C ILE A 344 -20.31 13.65 7.97
N ILE A 345 -20.23 13.51 6.64
CA ILE A 345 -19.57 14.49 5.77
C ILE A 345 -20.35 15.81 5.74
N GLU A 346 -21.69 15.77 5.56
CA GLU A 346 -22.55 16.96 5.63
C GLU A 346 -22.45 17.64 7.01
N GLN A 347 -22.41 16.87 8.10
CA GLN A 347 -22.27 17.38 9.46
C GLN A 347 -20.89 18.02 9.69
N ALA A 348 -19.80 17.44 9.18
CA ALA A 348 -18.46 18.02 9.25
C ALA A 348 -18.33 19.32 8.43
N VAL A 349 -18.92 19.36 7.23
CA VAL A 349 -18.96 20.57 6.40
C VAL A 349 -19.82 21.67 7.04
N GLN A 350 -20.96 21.32 7.64
CA GLN A 350 -21.76 22.25 8.45
C GLN A 350 -21.00 22.73 9.69
N LEU A 351 -20.27 21.85 10.39
CA LEU A 351 -19.44 22.21 11.54
C LEU A 351 -18.28 23.16 11.15
N ALA A 352 -17.82 23.13 9.90
CA ALA A 352 -16.78 24.04 9.38
C ALA A 352 -17.34 25.37 8.82
N THR A 353 -18.64 25.46 8.51
CA THR A 353 -19.24 26.62 7.82
C THR A 353 -20.38 27.32 8.58
N SER A 354 -20.84 26.73 9.70
CA SER A 354 -21.90 27.25 10.56
C SER A 354 -21.55 28.60 11.22
N ALA A 355 -22.57 29.28 11.72
CA ALA A 355 -22.39 30.43 12.60
C ALA A 355 -21.59 30.03 13.85
N ASP A 356 -21.86 28.85 14.42
CA ASP A 356 -21.16 28.30 15.58
C ASP A 356 -19.67 28.08 15.31
N ALA A 357 -19.28 27.66 14.10
CA ALA A 357 -17.87 27.57 13.70
C ALA A 357 -17.15 28.93 13.76
N LYS A 358 -17.84 30.00 13.33
CA LYS A 358 -17.31 31.37 13.37
C LYS A 358 -17.27 31.92 14.79
N VAL A 359 -18.23 31.55 15.64
CA VAL A 359 -18.24 31.86 17.08
C VAL A 359 -17.09 31.12 17.78
N LEU A 360 -16.90 29.82 17.54
CA LEU A 360 -15.78 29.04 18.08
C LEU A 360 -14.43 29.59 17.63
N LEU A 361 -14.29 30.02 16.37
CA LEU A 361 -13.08 30.68 15.87
C LEU A 361 -12.87 32.06 16.53
N LYS A 362 -13.94 32.84 16.73
CA LYS A 362 -13.91 34.11 17.48
C LYS A 362 -13.45 33.89 18.93
N ASP A 363 -14.03 32.92 19.61
CA ASP A 363 -13.73 32.60 21.00
C ASP A 363 -12.32 32.03 21.15
N ALA A 364 -11.85 31.21 20.21
CA ALA A 364 -10.47 30.72 20.16
C ALA A 364 -9.46 31.87 19.92
N LEU A 365 -9.72 32.78 18.98
CA LEU A 365 -8.87 33.95 18.72
C LEU A 365 -8.85 34.90 19.93
N LYS A 366 -10.00 35.13 20.57
CA LYS A 366 -10.12 35.93 21.79
C LYS A 366 -9.37 35.29 22.96
N ALA A 367 -9.50 33.98 23.15
CA ALA A 367 -8.78 33.22 24.18
C ALA A 367 -7.26 33.28 23.97
N LEU A 368 -6.79 33.17 22.72
CA LEU A 368 -5.39 33.34 22.36
C LEU A 368 -4.88 34.77 22.67
N GLN A 369 -5.70 35.80 22.43
CA GLN A 369 -5.36 37.20 22.78
C GLN A 369 -5.31 37.44 24.30
N THR A 370 -6.25 36.90 25.07
CA THR A 370 -6.22 36.99 26.54
C THR A 370 -5.12 36.15 27.18
N GLY A 371 -4.60 35.16 26.44
CA GLY A 371 -3.65 34.17 26.92
C GLY A 371 -4.35 32.91 27.44
N ILE A 372 -3.97 31.76 26.88
CA ILE A 372 -4.44 30.44 27.29
C ILE A 372 -3.38 29.81 28.19
N THR A 373 -3.75 29.41 29.40
CA THR A 373 -2.95 28.50 30.24
C THR A 373 -3.76 27.24 30.49
N ALA A 374 -3.25 26.10 30.04
CA ALA A 374 -3.88 24.79 30.19
C ALA A 374 -2.91 23.81 30.84
N GLN A 375 -3.40 23.06 31.82
CA GLN A 375 -2.70 21.92 32.42
C GLN A 375 -3.57 20.69 32.28
N ALA A 376 -3.03 19.63 31.70
CA ALA A 376 -3.72 18.36 31.53
C ALA A 376 -2.82 17.23 32.02
N ALA A 377 -3.36 16.36 32.86
CA ALA A 377 -2.72 15.12 33.28
C ALA A 377 -3.66 13.94 33.02
N LYS A 378 -3.14 12.88 32.41
CA LYS A 378 -3.90 11.66 32.08
C LYS A 378 -3.19 10.44 32.67
N PRO A 379 -3.67 9.91 33.83
CA PRO A 379 -3.21 8.64 34.36
C PRO A 379 -3.75 7.48 33.51
N LEU A 380 -2.96 6.42 33.38
CA LEU A 380 -3.27 5.22 32.62
C LEU A 380 -2.65 3.99 33.31
N LEU A 381 -3.50 3.04 33.73
CA LEU A 381 -3.04 1.69 34.05
C LEU A 381 -2.80 0.95 32.73
N ALA A 382 -1.56 1.02 32.24
CA ALA A 382 -1.13 0.51 30.94
C ALA A 382 -1.15 -1.01 30.86
N ALA A 383 -0.78 -1.70 31.95
CA ALA A 383 -0.88 -3.14 32.08
C ALA A 383 -1.10 -3.56 33.53
N GLU A 384 -1.89 -4.61 33.72
CA GLU A 384 -1.98 -5.37 34.97
C GLU A 384 -2.11 -6.84 34.61
N ILE A 385 -1.17 -7.66 35.09
CA ILE A 385 -1.17 -9.11 34.94
C ILE A 385 -0.93 -9.67 36.33
N ARG A 386 -1.79 -10.59 36.79
CA ARG A 386 -1.65 -11.24 38.10
C ARG A 386 -1.96 -12.73 37.96
N ARG A 387 -1.17 -13.56 38.61
CA ARG A 387 -1.39 -15.00 38.75
C ARG A 387 -1.08 -15.40 40.18
N ILE A 388 -2.10 -15.81 40.92
CA ILE A 388 -2.01 -16.21 42.32
C ILE A 388 -2.30 -17.71 42.40
N PHE A 389 -1.49 -18.46 43.15
CA PHE A 389 -1.68 -19.89 43.36
C PHE A 389 -1.16 -20.31 44.75
N PRO A 390 -1.76 -21.32 45.40
CA PRO A 390 -1.27 -21.79 46.69
C PRO A 390 0.10 -22.46 46.55
N THR A 391 0.97 -22.23 47.52
CA THR A 391 2.17 -23.05 47.75
C THR A 391 1.80 -24.33 48.49
N ALA A 392 2.74 -25.28 48.60
CA ALA A 392 2.54 -26.50 49.39
C ALA A 392 2.27 -26.26 50.89
N VAL A 393 2.61 -25.08 51.42
CA VAL A 393 2.36 -24.65 52.80
C VAL A 393 1.02 -23.89 52.93
N GLY A 394 0.26 -23.75 51.84
CA GLY A 394 -1.04 -23.07 51.82
C GLY A 394 -0.99 -21.56 51.65
N VAL A 395 0.18 -20.91 51.80
CA VAL A 395 0.30 -19.46 51.53
C VAL A 395 0.26 -19.16 50.02
N PRO A 396 -0.41 -18.07 49.59
CA PRO A 396 -0.52 -17.68 48.20
C PRO A 396 0.81 -17.12 47.64
N MET A 397 1.30 -17.73 46.57
CA MET A 397 2.35 -17.17 45.72
C MET A 397 1.73 -16.33 44.61
N GLU A 398 2.17 -15.07 44.49
CA GLU A 398 1.80 -14.13 43.45
C GLU A 398 2.93 -13.95 42.45
N LEU A 399 2.60 -14.10 41.16
CA LEU A 399 3.36 -13.60 40.02
C LEU A 399 2.58 -12.45 39.41
N SER A 400 3.13 -11.23 39.40
CA SER A 400 2.41 -10.07 38.88
C SER A 400 3.29 -9.09 38.12
N LEU A 401 2.68 -8.37 37.18
CA LEU A 401 3.26 -7.26 36.43
C LEU A 401 2.26 -6.10 36.42
N TYR A 402 2.59 -5.02 37.11
CA TYR A 402 1.83 -3.78 37.10
C TYR A 402 2.57 -2.73 36.29
N SER A 403 1.89 -1.97 35.46
CA SER A 403 2.46 -0.82 34.76
C SER A 403 1.48 0.34 34.72
N ALA A 404 1.86 1.43 35.38
CA ALA A 404 1.09 2.67 35.45
C ALA A 404 1.89 3.82 34.83
N ALA A 405 1.24 4.60 33.98
CA ALA A 405 1.82 5.78 33.35
C ALA A 405 0.96 7.01 33.65
N VAL A 406 1.62 8.16 33.81
CA VAL A 406 0.98 9.47 33.87
C VAL A 406 1.65 10.33 32.81
N ALA A 407 0.88 10.74 31.80
CA ALA A 407 1.29 11.77 30.85
C ALA A 407 0.71 13.11 31.33
N ALA A 408 1.55 14.15 31.45
CA ALA A 408 1.11 15.48 31.85
C ALA A 408 1.78 16.55 30.99
N ALA A 409 1.03 17.58 30.63
CA ALA A 409 1.53 18.74 29.90
C ALA A 409 0.94 20.03 30.47
N SER A 410 1.79 21.01 30.72
CA SER A 410 1.38 22.41 30.87
C SER A 410 1.68 23.13 29.57
N ILE A 411 0.73 23.94 29.10
CA ILE A 411 0.80 24.73 27.87
C ILE A 411 0.36 26.16 28.21
N LYS A 412 1.19 27.14 27.88
CA LYS A 412 0.84 28.58 27.90
C LYS A 412 0.98 29.10 26.48
N VAL A 413 -0.04 29.77 25.95
CA VAL A 413 -0.01 30.39 24.62
C VAL A 413 -0.64 31.77 24.68
N LYS A 414 0.00 32.77 24.10
CA LYS A 414 -0.51 34.14 23.99
C LYS A 414 -0.24 34.69 22.59
N ALA A 415 -1.23 35.33 21.98
CA ALA A 415 -1.12 35.95 20.67
C ALA A 415 -1.42 37.46 20.73
N THR A 416 -0.54 38.28 20.19
CA THR A 416 -0.76 39.72 19.96
C THR A 416 -1.00 39.92 18.47
N ILE A 417 -2.12 40.56 18.11
CA ILE A 417 -2.52 40.78 16.72
C ILE A 417 -2.67 42.29 16.50
N THR A 418 -1.98 42.81 15.50
CA THR A 418 -1.97 44.24 15.15
C THR A 418 -2.28 44.46 13.67
N PRO A 419 -3.29 45.30 13.31
CA PRO A 419 -4.25 45.98 14.19
C PRO A 419 -5.17 44.99 14.94
N PRO A 420 -5.81 45.41 16.04
CA PRO A 420 -6.81 44.59 16.72
C PRO A 420 -7.97 44.26 15.77
N LEU A 421 -8.49 43.03 15.87
CA LEU A 421 -9.51 42.51 14.95
C LEU A 421 -10.85 43.21 15.13
N SER A 422 -11.53 43.50 14.02
CA SER A 422 -12.85 44.15 14.02
C SER A 422 -13.96 43.17 14.42
N GLU A 423 -15.02 43.66 15.07
CA GLU A 423 -16.28 42.91 15.19
C GLU A 423 -17.28 43.42 14.12
N PRO A 424 -17.79 42.58 13.21
CA PRO A 424 -17.60 41.13 13.08
C PRO A 424 -16.32 40.73 12.33
N LEU A 425 -15.71 39.62 12.76
CA LEU A 425 -14.48 39.06 12.20
C LEU A 425 -14.61 38.64 10.73
N ASN A 426 -13.76 39.21 9.88
CA ASN A 426 -13.55 38.76 8.50
C ASN A 426 -12.19 38.04 8.37
N ALA A 427 -12.18 36.80 7.86
CA ALA A 427 -10.95 36.03 7.68
C ALA A 427 -9.92 36.71 6.76
N ALA A 428 -10.35 37.62 5.88
CA ALA A 428 -9.47 38.44 5.05
C ALA A 428 -8.67 39.51 5.83
N GLU A 429 -9.03 39.82 7.08
CA GLU A 429 -8.27 40.74 7.94
C GLU A 429 -7.00 40.09 8.51
N LEU A 430 -7.01 38.77 8.74
CA LEU A 430 -5.82 38.03 9.19
C LEU A 430 -4.69 38.06 8.14
N LEU A 431 -5.04 38.15 6.85
CA LEU A 431 -4.07 38.33 5.76
C LEU A 431 -3.45 39.75 5.72
N LYS A 432 -3.93 40.67 6.56
CA LYS A 432 -3.46 42.06 6.66
C LYS A 432 -2.81 42.39 8.01
N ALA A 433 -2.71 41.43 8.92
CA ALA A 433 -2.23 41.63 10.28
C ALA A 433 -0.74 41.24 10.45
N ASP A 434 -0.08 41.89 11.41
CA ASP A 434 1.13 41.39 12.06
C ASP A 434 0.70 40.58 13.29
N ILE A 435 1.07 39.31 13.32
CA ILE A 435 0.68 38.34 14.36
C ILE A 435 1.94 37.91 15.11
N GLN A 436 2.01 38.21 16.40
CA GLN A 436 3.06 37.73 17.31
C GLN A 436 2.46 36.66 18.23
N LEU A 437 3.13 35.52 18.36
CA LEU A 437 2.70 34.36 19.13
C LEU A 437 3.82 33.94 20.09
N GLU A 438 3.53 33.87 21.37
CA GLU A 438 4.40 33.26 22.38
C GLU A 438 3.79 31.95 22.86
N ALA A 439 4.57 30.88 22.91
CA ALA A 439 4.14 29.58 23.41
C ALA A 439 5.21 28.93 24.30
N GLU A 440 4.81 28.40 25.45
CA GLU A 440 5.62 27.66 26.40
C GLU A 440 4.92 26.34 26.70
N ALA A 441 5.63 25.22 26.56
CA ALA A 441 5.09 23.89 26.78
C ALA A 441 6.06 23.02 27.59
N THR A 442 5.54 22.28 28.57
CA THR A 442 6.30 21.34 29.39
C THR A 442 5.65 19.95 29.42
N PRO A 443 5.65 19.22 28.29
CA PRO A 443 5.26 17.81 28.26
C PRO A 443 6.18 16.95 29.13
N SER A 444 5.56 16.02 29.85
CA SER A 444 6.20 15.04 30.72
C SER A 444 5.45 13.71 30.72
N ILE A 445 6.20 12.62 30.90
CA ILE A 445 5.65 11.27 31.07
C ILE A 445 6.41 10.60 32.21
N SER A 446 5.69 10.02 33.16
CA SER A 446 6.24 9.15 34.20
C SER A 446 5.57 7.79 34.12
N MET A 447 6.36 6.73 33.94
CA MET A 447 5.91 5.35 33.84
C MET A 447 6.62 4.50 34.90
N HIS A 448 5.83 3.88 35.77
CA HIS A 448 6.30 2.96 36.80
C HIS A 448 5.81 1.55 36.45
N THR A 449 6.73 0.60 36.35
CA THR A 449 6.44 -0.82 36.12
C THR A 449 7.04 -1.65 37.25
N PHE A 450 6.26 -2.56 37.80
CA PHE A 450 6.64 -3.45 38.89
C PHE A 450 6.38 -4.89 38.48
N ALA A 451 7.41 -5.73 38.43
CA ALA A 451 7.27 -7.18 38.28
C ALA A 451 7.57 -7.84 39.63
N VAL A 452 6.61 -8.57 40.19
CA VAL A 452 6.69 -9.16 41.54
C VAL A 452 6.54 -10.68 41.47
N MET A 453 7.38 -11.40 42.21
CA MET A 453 7.36 -12.86 42.35
C MET A 453 7.62 -13.24 43.81
N GLY A 454 6.61 -13.77 44.51
CA GLY A 454 6.78 -14.24 45.89
C GLY A 454 5.46 -14.45 46.63
N VAL A 455 5.51 -14.50 47.95
CA VAL A 455 4.33 -14.66 48.82
C VAL A 455 3.73 -13.29 49.13
N ASN A 456 2.42 -13.16 48.97
CA ASN A 456 1.68 -11.95 49.29
C ASN A 456 0.36 -12.29 50.00
N THR A 457 0.31 -12.06 51.31
CA THR A 457 -0.87 -12.32 52.18
C THR A 457 -1.45 -11.00 52.69
N ALA A 458 -2.46 -11.03 53.55
CA ALA A 458 -2.98 -9.82 54.21
C ALA A 458 -2.01 -9.22 55.24
N PHE A 459 -1.08 -10.03 55.79
CA PHE A 459 -0.19 -9.65 56.90
C PHE A 459 1.28 -9.59 56.49
N LEU A 460 1.73 -10.50 55.63
CA LEU A 460 3.12 -10.65 55.20
C LEU A 460 3.23 -10.58 53.67
N GLN A 461 4.15 -9.74 53.19
CA GLN A 461 4.63 -9.77 51.81
C GLN A 461 6.12 -10.11 51.80
N ALA A 462 6.49 -11.19 51.13
CA ALA A 462 7.87 -11.69 50.99
C ALA A 462 8.12 -12.07 49.53
N ALA A 463 8.73 -11.16 48.76
CA ALA A 463 8.81 -11.28 47.31
C ALA A 463 10.07 -10.66 46.69
N VAL A 464 10.43 -11.15 45.50
CA VAL A 464 11.35 -10.49 44.58
C VAL A 464 10.55 -9.49 43.75
N MET A 465 11.01 -8.24 43.70
CA MET A 465 10.42 -7.16 42.92
C MET A 465 11.47 -6.54 42.00
N ALA A 466 11.23 -6.58 40.68
CA ALA A 466 11.91 -5.72 39.73
C ALA A 466 11.06 -4.46 39.52
N ARG A 467 11.63 -3.30 39.85
CA ARG A 467 11.00 -1.99 39.75
C ARG A 467 11.68 -1.18 38.65
N ALA A 468 10.93 -0.85 37.61
CA ALA A 468 11.35 0.02 36.53
C ALA A 468 10.63 1.38 36.64
N LYS A 469 11.39 2.47 36.68
CA LYS A 469 10.89 3.84 36.65
C LYS A 469 11.48 4.54 35.43
N ALA A 470 10.63 4.92 34.49
CA ALA A 470 10.96 5.79 33.37
C ALA A 470 10.31 7.15 33.57
N VAL A 471 11.08 8.24 33.48
CA VAL A 471 10.59 9.61 33.52
C VAL A 471 11.20 10.38 32.36
N THR A 472 10.39 11.15 31.64
CA THR A 472 10.82 12.05 30.57
C THR A 472 10.17 13.41 30.74
N VAL A 473 10.92 14.49 30.61
CA VAL A 473 10.44 15.89 30.68
C VAL A 473 11.14 16.70 29.59
N LEU A 474 10.36 17.38 28.74
CA LEU A 474 10.87 18.12 27.59
C LEU A 474 10.31 19.56 27.58
N PRO A 475 10.91 20.50 28.32
CA PRO A 475 10.48 21.89 28.31
C PRO A 475 10.87 22.57 26.98
N ALA A 476 9.96 23.37 26.42
CA ALA A 476 10.17 24.14 25.21
C ALA A 476 9.48 25.50 25.30
N LYS A 477 10.15 26.55 24.78
CA LYS A 477 9.58 27.89 24.65
C LYS A 477 9.90 28.44 23.26
N MET A 478 8.89 29.01 22.62
CA MET A 478 8.99 29.57 21.28
C MET A 478 8.25 30.90 21.19
N ALA A 479 8.77 31.80 20.36
CA ALA A 479 8.05 32.94 19.85
C ALA A 479 7.99 32.83 18.32
N ALA A 480 6.91 33.31 17.71
CA ALA A 480 6.76 33.39 16.26
C ALA A 480 6.11 34.72 15.89
N ARG A 481 6.53 35.30 14.76
CA ARG A 481 5.95 36.51 14.19
C ARG A 481 5.68 36.33 12.71
N ALA A 482 4.50 36.73 12.27
CA ALA A 482 4.09 36.71 10.87
C ALA A 482 3.58 38.11 10.49
N ASP A 483 4.43 38.87 9.80
CA ASP A 483 4.04 40.13 9.14
C ASP A 483 3.59 39.79 7.73
N VAL A 484 2.32 39.36 7.63
CA VAL A 484 1.72 38.87 6.38
C VAL A 484 1.75 39.94 5.27
N PRO A 485 1.46 41.24 5.52
CA PRO A 485 1.60 42.29 4.51
C PRO A 485 3.01 42.42 3.93
N LYS A 486 4.07 42.23 4.74
CA LYS A 486 5.46 42.29 4.27
C LYS A 486 6.04 40.94 3.84
N LEU A 487 5.26 39.85 3.90
CA LEU A 487 5.72 38.47 3.67
C LEU A 487 7.00 38.13 4.45
N ASN A 488 7.07 38.60 5.71
CA ASN A 488 8.17 38.34 6.63
C ASN A 488 7.68 37.40 7.74
N PHE A 489 8.37 36.28 7.91
CA PHE A 489 8.03 35.24 8.88
C PHE A 489 9.25 34.96 9.75
N LYS A 490 9.11 35.09 11.06
CA LYS A 490 10.18 34.90 12.03
C LYS A 490 9.75 33.88 13.09
N ILE A 491 10.61 32.93 13.41
CA ILE A 491 10.42 31.95 14.49
C ILE A 491 11.66 31.97 15.37
N GLU A 492 11.47 32.12 16.66
CA GLU A 492 12.51 32.10 17.69
C GLU A 492 12.26 30.94 18.65
N VAL A 493 13.21 30.03 18.78
CA VAL A 493 13.22 29.03 19.85
C VAL A 493 14.10 29.56 20.96
N LEU A 494 13.49 29.77 22.12
CA LEU A 494 14.16 30.35 23.29
C LEU A 494 14.74 29.24 24.17
N PRO A 495 15.94 29.42 24.75
CA PRO A 495 16.47 28.50 25.73
C PRO A 495 15.54 28.46 26.95
N VAL A 496 15.38 27.26 27.51
CA VAL A 496 14.62 27.02 28.73
C VAL A 496 15.51 26.28 29.70
N GLU A 497 15.37 26.53 31.00
CA GLU A 497 16.01 25.75 32.04
C GLU A 497 15.58 24.28 31.91
N THR A 498 16.53 23.43 31.51
CA THR A 498 16.32 21.99 31.39
C THR A 498 16.65 21.31 32.71
N PRO A 499 15.88 20.29 33.14
CA PRO A 499 16.26 19.48 34.28
C PRO A 499 17.58 18.74 34.00
N GLU A 500 18.33 18.41 35.06
CA GLU A 500 19.63 17.71 34.98
C GLU A 500 19.59 16.46 34.07
N HIS A 501 18.47 15.75 34.06
CA HIS A 501 18.17 14.70 33.08
C HIS A 501 16.79 14.92 32.46
N ILE A 502 16.73 15.01 31.13
CA ILE A 502 15.48 15.07 30.35
C ILE A 502 14.82 13.71 30.18
N ALA A 503 15.57 12.62 30.31
CA ALA A 503 15.04 11.26 30.41
C ALA A 503 15.86 10.45 31.41
N LYS A 504 15.17 9.70 32.28
CA LYS A 504 15.75 8.82 33.30
C LYS A 504 14.98 7.52 33.33
N ILE A 505 15.64 6.43 32.97
CA ILE A 505 15.15 5.06 33.13
C ILE A 505 16.01 4.41 34.21
N ARG A 506 15.42 3.92 35.30
CA ARG A 506 16.09 3.09 36.31
C ARG A 506 15.33 1.78 36.47
N VAL A 507 16.05 0.67 36.51
CA VAL A 507 15.53 -0.67 36.78
C VAL A 507 16.31 -1.25 37.95
N GLU A 508 15.66 -1.53 39.06
CA GLU A 508 16.26 -2.07 40.28
C GLU A 508 15.57 -3.40 40.66
N THR A 509 16.35 -4.44 40.99
CA THR A 509 15.83 -5.75 41.40
C THR A 509 16.10 -5.98 42.88
N LEU A 510 15.03 -6.14 43.65
CA LEU A 510 15.01 -6.10 45.11
C LEU A 510 14.35 -7.37 45.66
N ALA A 511 14.85 -7.91 46.76
CA ALA A 511 14.07 -8.72 47.69
C ALA A 511 13.36 -7.78 48.67
N ILE A 512 12.08 -8.03 48.94
CA ILE A 512 11.25 -7.27 49.87
C ILE A 512 10.61 -8.25 50.85
N ALA A 513 10.74 -8.00 52.14
CA ALA A 513 10.07 -8.72 53.22
C ALA A 513 9.48 -7.70 54.21
N ARG A 514 8.15 -7.63 54.32
CA ARG A 514 7.46 -6.64 55.17
C ARG A 514 6.17 -7.17 55.79
N ASN A 515 5.87 -6.66 56.98
CA ASN A 515 4.53 -6.68 57.52
C ASN A 515 3.69 -5.63 56.77
N ILE A 516 2.43 -5.94 56.45
CA ILE A 516 1.51 -5.01 55.78
C ILE A 516 0.81 -4.10 56.79
N GLU A 517 0.61 -4.57 58.02
CA GLU A 517 0.06 -3.77 59.12
C GLU A 517 1.10 -2.77 59.68
N ASP A 518 2.39 -3.14 59.61
CA ASP A 518 3.52 -2.28 59.98
C ASP A 518 4.46 -2.09 58.78
N LEU A 519 4.11 -1.11 57.94
CA LEU A 519 4.91 -0.70 56.78
C LEU A 519 6.29 -0.11 57.18
N ALA A 520 6.50 0.29 58.44
CA ALA A 520 7.79 0.80 58.89
C ALA A 520 8.80 -0.33 59.14
N ALA A 521 8.34 -1.57 59.33
CA ALA A 521 9.17 -2.77 59.45
C ALA A 521 9.59 -3.38 58.10
N GLU A 522 9.39 -2.68 56.97
CA GLU A 522 9.78 -3.15 55.63
C GLU A 522 11.30 -3.34 55.48
N ARG A 523 11.72 -4.57 55.14
CA ARG A 523 13.10 -4.90 54.78
C ARG A 523 13.23 -5.02 53.26
N ILE A 524 14.04 -4.15 52.68
CA ILE A 524 14.41 -4.18 51.25
C ILE A 524 15.88 -4.56 51.13
N THR A 525 16.23 -5.48 50.25
CA THR A 525 17.61 -5.92 50.00
C THR A 525 17.87 -6.03 48.49
N PRO A 526 18.88 -5.35 47.93
CA PRO A 526 19.17 -5.46 46.50
C PRO A 526 19.70 -6.86 46.15
N MET A 527 19.27 -7.40 45.00
CA MET A 527 19.69 -8.74 44.55
C MET A 527 21.15 -8.80 44.09
N VAL A 528 21.78 -7.65 43.83
CA VAL A 528 23.23 -7.52 43.64
C VAL A 528 23.79 -6.77 44.85
N PRO A 529 24.71 -7.36 45.63
CA PRO A 529 25.32 -6.67 46.76
C PRO A 529 26.13 -5.45 46.29
N LEU A 530 25.85 -4.28 46.87
CA LEU A 530 26.71 -3.11 46.76
C LEU A 530 28.00 -3.36 47.55
N VAL A 531 29.01 -3.94 46.91
CA VAL A 531 30.37 -4.01 47.48
C VAL A 531 30.94 -2.59 47.48
N ALA A 532 30.84 -1.93 48.63
CA ALA A 532 31.36 -0.58 48.81
C ALA A 532 32.88 -0.56 48.63
N THR A 533 33.36 0.35 47.78
CA THR A 533 34.78 0.62 47.54
C THR A 533 35.42 1.35 48.73
N GLN A 534 35.59 0.67 49.86
CA GLN A 534 36.23 1.21 51.08
C GLN A 534 37.55 0.51 51.47
N LEU A 535 38.17 -0.27 50.58
CA LEU A 535 39.51 -0.86 50.78
C LEU A 535 40.52 -0.33 49.74
N ARG A 536 40.66 1.00 49.65
CA ARG A 536 41.67 1.63 48.77
C ARG A 536 42.36 2.89 49.31
N SER A 537 42.20 3.21 50.59
CA SER A 537 42.81 4.37 51.25
C SER A 537 43.77 4.06 52.40
N THR A 538 43.84 2.80 52.86
CA THR A 538 44.70 2.39 53.99
C THR A 538 45.40 1.06 53.70
N GLU A 539 46.45 1.11 52.87
CA GLU A 539 47.57 0.16 52.89
C GLU A 539 48.76 0.71 52.05
N ARG A 540 49.27 1.86 52.49
CA ARG A 540 50.72 2.10 52.47
C ARG A 540 51.16 2.00 53.93
N PHE A 541 52.32 1.38 54.18
CA PHE A 541 52.80 0.88 55.48
C PHE A 541 52.14 -0.42 55.97
N ALA A 542 52.74 -1.55 55.59
CA ALA A 542 53.10 -2.63 56.53
C ALA A 542 54.10 -3.59 55.85
N SER A 543 55.39 -3.34 56.05
CA SER A 543 56.37 -4.42 56.04
C SER A 543 56.49 -5.00 57.46
N THR A 544 57.18 -6.14 57.58
CA THR A 544 57.78 -6.67 58.82
C THR A 544 56.89 -7.57 59.72
N MET A 545 57.10 -8.89 59.52
CA MET A 545 57.28 -9.93 60.55
C MET A 545 56.16 -10.38 61.51
N SER A 546 55.56 -11.52 61.17
CA SER A 546 55.68 -12.83 61.87
C SER A 546 55.24 -13.05 63.34
N SER A 547 54.46 -14.14 63.50
CA SER A 547 54.73 -15.32 64.36
C SER A 547 53.84 -15.64 65.58
N THR A 548 53.65 -16.96 65.77
CA THR A 548 53.28 -17.74 66.99
C THR A 548 51.93 -17.44 67.70
N SER A 549 50.84 -18.21 67.53
CA SER A 549 50.56 -19.65 67.78
C SER A 549 49.91 -19.98 69.14
N ARG A 550 48.85 -20.82 69.10
CA ARG A 550 48.31 -21.73 70.16
C ARG A 550 47.56 -21.06 71.34
N SER A 551 46.57 -21.69 71.99
CA SER A 551 45.69 -22.86 71.66
C SER A 551 44.67 -23.11 72.78
N ALA A 552 43.42 -23.48 72.49
CA ALA A 552 42.55 -24.26 73.40
C ALA A 552 41.40 -24.98 72.65
N SER A 553 41.22 -26.27 72.97
CA SER A 553 40.21 -27.22 72.49
C SER A 553 38.77 -26.83 72.89
N GLN A 554 37.83 -26.74 71.94
CA GLN A 554 36.91 -27.79 71.45
C GLN A 554 35.74 -28.17 72.38
N SER A 555 34.53 -27.93 71.89
CA SER A 555 33.49 -28.96 71.80
C SER A 555 32.63 -28.68 70.57
N SER A 556 32.26 -29.74 69.87
CA SER A 556 31.81 -29.76 68.47
C SER A 556 30.40 -29.21 68.23
N GLU A 557 30.30 -28.20 67.39
CA GLU A 557 29.46 -28.23 66.17
C GLU A 557 29.89 -27.10 65.21
N ILE A 558 29.65 -27.27 63.90
CA ILE A 558 30.11 -26.41 62.79
C ILE A 558 31.63 -26.48 62.53
N ILE A 559 32.01 -26.93 61.31
CA ILE A 559 32.96 -26.27 60.40
C ILE A 559 33.03 -27.08 59.09
N TYR A 560 32.55 -26.48 58.01
CA TYR A 560 33.25 -26.50 56.73
C TYR A 560 33.41 -25.04 56.28
N SER A 561 34.18 -24.29 57.07
CA SER A 561 34.78 -23.04 56.64
C SER A 561 36.10 -23.37 55.95
N ASP A 562 36.07 -23.56 54.63
CA ASP A 562 37.18 -23.18 53.76
C ASP A 562 36.78 -23.19 52.29
N LEU A 563 36.03 -22.15 51.95
CA LEU A 563 35.96 -21.53 50.64
C LEU A 563 35.17 -20.25 50.87
N VAL A 564 35.86 -19.16 51.22
CA VAL A 564 35.34 -17.84 50.86
C VAL A 564 35.27 -17.88 49.34
N PRO A 565 34.08 -17.94 48.72
CA PRO A 565 34.03 -17.77 47.29
C PRO A 565 34.56 -16.36 47.07
N GLN A 566 35.55 -16.19 46.20
CA GLN A 566 35.76 -14.89 45.60
C GLN A 566 34.46 -14.56 44.87
N LEU A 567 33.55 -13.86 45.56
CA LEU A 567 32.33 -13.30 45.04
C LEU A 567 32.78 -12.29 43.99
N ARG A 568 32.95 -12.81 42.76
CA ARG A 568 33.17 -12.03 41.54
C ARG A 568 31.89 -11.26 41.25
N ALA A 569 31.56 -10.29 42.10
CA ALA A 569 30.57 -9.29 41.80
C ALA A 569 30.93 -8.70 40.43
N GLY A 570 29.97 -8.69 39.51
CA GLY A 570 30.16 -8.08 38.21
C GLY A 570 30.57 -6.63 38.41
N VAL A 571 31.76 -6.25 37.90
CA VAL A 571 32.25 -4.87 38.00
C VAL A 571 31.17 -3.96 37.41
N PRO A 572 30.66 -2.96 38.17
CA PRO A 572 29.60 -2.11 37.68
C PRO A 572 30.06 -1.38 36.42
N PHE A 573 29.34 -1.62 35.32
CA PHE A 573 29.57 -0.98 34.04
C PHE A 573 28.99 0.43 34.12
N HIS A 574 29.84 1.45 34.17
CA HIS A 574 29.46 2.85 33.96
C HIS A 574 30.08 3.34 32.66
N LYS A 575 29.26 3.89 31.76
CA LYS A 575 29.71 4.47 30.50
C LYS A 575 28.91 5.72 30.16
N THR A 576 29.59 6.85 30.13
CA THR A 576 29.04 8.14 29.70
C THR A 576 29.56 8.48 28.30
N ILE A 577 28.66 8.87 27.41
CA ILE A 577 28.93 9.29 26.03
C ILE A 577 28.27 10.64 25.83
N CYS A 578 29.05 11.71 25.72
CA CYS A 578 28.54 13.03 25.35
C CYS A 578 28.84 13.34 23.89
N VAL A 579 27.82 13.78 23.15
CA VAL A 579 27.92 14.19 21.75
C VAL A 579 27.62 15.70 21.69
N PRO A 580 28.61 16.56 21.37
CA PRO A 580 28.39 17.99 21.23
C PRO A 580 27.73 18.32 19.90
N ALA A 581 26.71 19.17 19.95
CA ALA A 581 26.04 19.79 18.80
C ALA A 581 26.40 21.28 18.77
N ALA A 582 27.65 21.58 18.41
CA ALA A 582 28.22 22.94 18.50
C ALA A 582 27.41 24.02 17.76
N PHE A 583 26.70 23.65 16.68
CA PHE A 583 25.84 24.56 15.91
C PHE A 583 24.62 25.10 16.67
N ILE A 584 24.18 24.39 17.72
CA ILE A 584 23.09 24.78 18.64
C ILE A 584 23.57 24.89 20.09
N GLY A 585 24.89 24.95 20.32
CA GLY A 585 25.48 25.23 21.63
C GLY A 585 25.08 24.28 22.77
N ILE A 586 24.64 23.06 22.45
CA ILE A 586 24.28 22.03 23.45
C ILE A 586 25.08 20.74 23.21
N LYS A 587 25.31 19.96 24.27
CA LYS A 587 25.83 18.60 24.23
C LYS A 587 24.83 17.64 24.85
N GLY A 588 24.45 16.62 24.08
CA GLY A 588 23.61 15.51 24.55
C GLY A 588 24.50 14.47 25.22
N CYS A 589 24.28 14.20 26.50
CA CYS A 589 25.01 13.19 27.26
C CYS A 589 24.11 11.99 27.56
N PHE A 590 24.57 10.81 27.15
CA PHE A 590 23.96 9.52 27.39
C PHE A 590 24.83 8.73 28.36
N GLU A 591 24.31 8.47 29.54
CA GLU A 591 24.98 7.73 30.61
C GLU A 591 24.26 6.41 30.85
N VAL A 592 25.02 5.31 30.86
CA VAL A 592 24.52 3.97 31.20
C VAL A 592 25.29 3.47 32.41
N THR A 593 24.55 3.09 33.45
CA THR A 593 25.06 2.29 34.56
C THR A 593 24.37 0.93 34.56
N SER A 594 25.13 -0.14 34.81
CA SER A 594 24.62 -1.51 34.88
C SER A 594 25.47 -2.35 35.82
N SER A 595 24.85 -2.92 36.84
CA SER A 595 25.42 -3.92 37.74
C SER A 595 24.46 -5.10 37.77
N ASN A 596 24.90 -6.27 37.31
CA ASN A 596 24.02 -7.42 37.07
C ASN A 596 24.63 -8.75 37.52
N THR A 597 23.82 -9.80 37.47
CA THR A 597 24.18 -11.17 37.90
C THR A 597 24.74 -12.06 36.78
N ALA A 598 25.15 -11.49 35.63
CA ALA A 598 25.66 -12.23 34.47
C ALA A 598 26.88 -13.12 34.79
N PHE A 599 27.66 -12.74 35.80
CA PHE A 599 28.81 -13.49 36.30
C PHE A 599 28.47 -14.89 36.86
N ILE A 600 27.20 -15.12 37.24
CA ILE A 600 26.73 -16.42 37.73
C ILE A 600 26.53 -17.39 36.54
N LYS A 601 25.90 -16.92 35.47
CA LYS A 601 25.68 -17.66 34.21
C LYS A 601 25.21 -16.68 33.13
N ASP A 602 25.74 -16.79 31.92
CA ASP A 602 25.27 -16.00 30.77
C ASP A 602 23.91 -16.54 30.27
N ILE A 603 22.84 -16.04 30.88
CA ILE A 603 21.46 -16.21 30.43
C ILE A 603 20.72 -14.87 30.48
N PRO A 604 19.78 -14.59 29.56
CA PRO A 604 19.12 -13.29 29.45
C PRO A 604 18.47 -12.79 30.75
N LEU A 605 17.98 -13.68 31.61
CA LEU A 605 17.35 -13.32 32.87
C LEU A 605 18.35 -12.73 33.90
N LEU A 606 19.54 -13.31 34.02
CA LEU A 606 20.57 -12.85 34.97
C LEU A 606 21.24 -11.54 34.49
N ASN A 607 21.23 -11.31 33.17
CA ASN A 607 21.65 -10.05 32.57
C ASN A 607 20.67 -8.89 32.91
N LEU A 608 19.41 -9.20 33.25
CA LEU A 608 18.38 -8.23 33.68
C LEU A 608 18.30 -8.05 35.20
N ILE A 609 18.66 -9.08 35.99
CA ILE A 609 18.64 -8.99 37.46
C ILE A 609 19.82 -8.16 37.97
N GLY A 610 19.50 -7.07 38.66
CA GLY A 610 20.47 -6.14 39.26
C GLY A 610 19.96 -4.70 39.29
N GLU A 611 20.87 -3.73 39.18
CA GLU A 611 20.58 -2.31 39.03
C GLU A 611 21.08 -1.82 37.67
N HIS A 612 20.19 -1.17 36.91
CA HIS A 612 20.49 -0.55 35.63
C HIS A 612 19.92 0.87 35.62
N ALA A 613 20.69 1.86 35.17
CA ALA A 613 20.14 3.16 34.84
C ALA A 613 20.60 3.63 33.45
N VAL A 614 19.71 4.32 32.75
CA VAL A 614 19.98 5.04 31.51
C VAL A 614 19.51 6.47 31.72
N LEU A 615 20.46 7.40 31.69
CA LEU A 615 20.25 8.82 31.93
C LEU A 615 20.57 9.59 30.65
N VAL A 616 19.67 10.50 30.27
CA VAL A 616 19.84 11.40 29.13
C VAL A 616 19.78 12.83 29.64
N ALA A 617 20.87 13.55 29.47
CA ALA A 617 20.99 14.97 29.82
C ALA A 617 21.24 15.81 28.56
N VAL A 618 20.70 17.02 28.55
CA VAL A 618 21.11 18.07 27.61
C VAL A 618 21.81 19.12 28.44
N LYS A 619 23.07 19.42 28.11
CA LYS A 619 23.89 20.44 28.81
C LYS A 619 24.36 21.47 27.79
N PRO A 620 24.73 22.70 28.19
CA PRO A 620 25.43 23.63 27.31
C PRO A 620 26.71 22.97 26.74
N ALA A 621 27.00 23.18 25.46
CA ALA A 621 28.28 22.82 24.86
C ALA A 621 29.38 23.77 25.34
N ASP A 622 30.63 23.37 25.15
CA ASP A 622 31.77 24.18 25.56
C ASP A 622 31.96 25.34 24.56
N GLY A 623 31.65 26.57 24.99
CA GLY A 623 31.57 27.78 24.17
C GLY A 623 30.71 28.86 24.83
N PRO A 624 30.50 30.04 24.20
CA PRO A 624 29.58 31.06 24.71
C PRO A 624 28.11 30.60 24.58
N ALA A 625 27.27 31.11 25.48
CA ALA A 625 25.87 30.71 25.56
C ALA A 625 25.05 31.23 24.35
N ILE A 626 23.97 30.52 24.03
CA ILE A 626 23.00 30.90 23.00
C ILE A 626 21.75 31.46 23.68
N GLU A 627 21.37 32.66 23.29
CA GLU A 627 20.21 33.40 23.81
C GLU A 627 18.91 33.06 23.09
N ARG A 628 18.99 32.73 21.79
CA ARG A 628 17.87 32.20 21.00
C ARG A 628 18.37 31.55 19.70
N LEU A 629 17.61 30.57 19.20
CA LEU A 629 17.73 30.09 17.83
C LEU A 629 16.67 30.80 16.99
N GLU A 630 17.07 31.37 15.86
CA GLU A 630 16.25 32.29 15.07
C GLU A 630 16.18 31.82 13.61
N ALA A 631 14.96 31.64 13.10
CA ALA A 631 14.67 31.36 11.71
C ALA A 631 13.83 32.51 11.13
N GLU A 632 14.37 33.27 10.19
CA GLU A 632 13.65 34.36 9.50
C GLU A 632 13.57 34.07 8.00
N VAL A 633 12.39 34.26 7.39
CA VAL A 633 12.15 34.08 5.95
C VAL A 633 11.50 35.34 5.39
N GLN A 634 12.13 35.90 4.36
CA GLN A 634 11.62 37.03 3.58
C GLN A 634 11.35 36.58 2.14
N ILE A 635 10.14 36.82 1.65
CA ILE A 635 9.70 36.46 0.30
C ILE A 635 9.44 37.73 -0.52
N GLY A 636 9.71 37.68 -1.83
CA GLY A 636 9.38 38.75 -2.77
C GLY A 636 10.51 39.78 -2.99
N PRO A 637 10.23 40.95 -3.59
CA PRO A 637 11.26 41.87 -4.07
C PRO A 637 12.16 42.44 -2.95
N LYS A 638 11.68 42.44 -1.70
CA LYS A 638 12.45 42.87 -0.53
C LYS A 638 13.35 41.79 0.08
N ALA A 639 13.39 40.58 -0.48
CA ALA A 639 14.27 39.52 0.02
C ALA A 639 15.76 39.91 -0.04
N ALA A 640 16.17 40.68 -1.06
CA ALA A 640 17.52 41.22 -1.17
C ALA A 640 17.92 42.12 0.03
N GLU A 641 16.98 42.92 0.56
CA GLU A 641 17.19 43.82 1.72
C GLU A 641 17.51 43.06 3.03
N LYS A 642 17.36 41.73 3.04
CA LYS A 642 17.54 40.85 4.22
C LYS A 642 18.80 39.99 4.17
N LEU A 643 19.65 40.10 3.13
CA LEU A 643 20.95 39.42 3.12
C LEU A 643 21.88 40.04 4.18
N LEU A 644 22.48 39.19 5.04
CA LEU A 644 23.42 39.64 6.08
C LEU A 644 24.88 39.61 5.61
N LYS A 645 25.19 38.81 4.60
CA LYS A 645 26.52 38.64 3.99
C LYS A 645 26.36 38.60 2.47
N GLU A 646 27.20 39.32 1.74
CA GLU A 646 27.15 39.30 0.27
C GLU A 646 27.51 37.89 -0.25
N ILE A 647 26.71 37.39 -1.20
CA ILE A 647 26.90 36.04 -1.76
C ILE A 647 27.78 36.15 -3.00
N ASN A 648 29.08 36.18 -2.77
CA ASN A 648 30.08 36.10 -3.85
C ASN A 648 30.43 34.63 -4.12
N ILE A 649 30.40 34.22 -5.40
CA ILE A 649 30.92 32.92 -5.87
C ILE A 649 32.19 33.21 -6.66
N ILE A 650 33.30 32.56 -6.31
CA ILE A 650 34.60 32.76 -6.98
C ILE A 650 34.55 32.15 -8.39
N ASP A 651 34.64 33.00 -9.41
CA ASP A 651 34.74 32.59 -10.81
C ASP A 651 36.12 31.97 -11.11
N GLU A 652 36.12 30.76 -11.68
CA GLU A 652 37.32 30.00 -12.07
C GLU A 652 38.25 30.76 -13.06
N GLN A 653 37.74 31.78 -13.75
CA GLN A 653 38.52 32.59 -14.69
C GLN A 653 39.37 33.68 -14.03
N THR A 654 39.04 34.08 -12.79
CA THR A 654 39.76 35.15 -12.06
C THR A 654 41.19 34.74 -11.66
N ALA A 655 42.07 35.74 -11.49
CA ALA A 655 43.47 35.51 -11.13
C ALA A 655 43.63 34.86 -9.74
N GLU A 656 42.70 35.13 -8.81
CA GLU A 656 42.66 34.52 -7.48
C GLU A 656 42.23 33.06 -7.53
N GLY A 657 41.19 32.71 -8.30
CA GLY A 657 40.79 31.31 -8.53
C GLY A 657 41.94 30.46 -9.09
N LYS A 658 42.66 30.97 -10.08
CA LYS A 658 43.84 30.31 -10.67
C LYS A 658 44.98 30.11 -9.66
N THR A 659 45.23 31.07 -8.78
CA THR A 659 46.28 30.93 -7.75
C THR A 659 45.87 30.03 -6.58
N ILE A 660 44.58 29.96 -6.23
CA ILE A 660 44.04 29.02 -5.24
C ILE A 660 44.12 27.58 -5.77
N ILE A 661 43.68 27.33 -7.02
CA ILE A 661 43.80 26.00 -7.66
C ILE A 661 45.27 25.58 -7.82
N ALA A 662 46.18 26.50 -8.15
CA ALA A 662 47.61 26.22 -8.19
C ALA A 662 48.18 25.86 -6.81
N LYS A 663 47.76 26.54 -5.74
CA LYS A 663 48.14 26.20 -4.35
C LYS A 663 47.59 24.83 -3.93
N LEU A 664 46.34 24.51 -4.24
CA LEU A 664 45.72 23.21 -3.95
C LEU A 664 46.42 22.06 -4.68
N LYS A 665 46.75 22.23 -5.97
CA LYS A 665 47.57 21.24 -6.71
C LYS A 665 48.94 21.03 -6.05
N LYS A 666 49.56 22.07 -5.53
CA LYS A 666 50.87 22.01 -4.85
C LYS A 666 50.85 21.32 -3.47
N ILE A 667 49.67 21.11 -2.90
CA ILE A 667 49.45 20.40 -1.61
C ILE A 667 49.10 18.92 -1.85
N LEU A 668 48.67 18.54 -3.05
CA LEU A 668 48.16 17.21 -3.39
C LEU A 668 49.21 16.22 -3.93
N GLU A 669 50.47 16.61 -4.08
CA GLU A 669 51.60 15.71 -4.35
C GLU A 669 52.61 15.79 -3.20
N PRO A 670 52.94 14.64 -2.57
CA PRO A 670 54.12 13.93 -3.06
C PRO A 670 54.01 12.39 -2.99
N ALA A 671 54.29 11.69 -4.11
CA ALA A 671 55.01 10.40 -4.14
C ALA A 671 55.07 9.76 -5.56
N LEU A 672 55.60 10.45 -6.57
CA LEU A 672 56.06 9.79 -7.81
C LEU A 672 57.44 10.30 -8.22
N ARG A 673 58.47 9.55 -7.82
CA ARG A 673 59.79 9.61 -8.47
C ARG A 673 59.91 8.44 -9.44
N ASN A 674 60.29 8.76 -10.68
CA ASN A 674 60.91 7.90 -11.68
C ASN A 674 60.13 6.66 -12.13
N SER A 675 59.49 6.76 -13.30
CA SER A 675 60.14 6.22 -14.51
C SER A 675 59.65 6.96 -15.76
N SER A 676 60.57 7.19 -16.68
CA SER A 676 60.40 8.03 -17.86
C SER A 676 60.43 7.20 -19.14
N SER A 677 59.52 7.46 -20.08
CA SER A 677 59.92 7.69 -21.47
C SER A 677 58.79 8.25 -22.35
N SER A 678 59.13 9.35 -22.99
CA SER A 678 58.66 9.90 -24.28
C SER A 678 58.37 8.82 -25.37
N SER A 679 57.67 9.06 -26.49
CA SER A 679 57.42 10.32 -27.22
C SER A 679 56.18 10.29 -28.14
N SER A 680 55.62 11.47 -28.38
CA SER A 680 55.06 12.02 -29.66
C SER A 680 54.57 11.11 -30.81
N SER A 681 53.28 11.30 -31.17
CA SER A 681 52.71 11.51 -32.52
C SER A 681 53.23 10.74 -33.76
N LEU A 682 52.30 10.10 -34.50
CA LEU A 682 51.82 10.58 -35.82
C LEU A 682 50.73 9.65 -36.42
N LEU A 683 50.07 10.10 -37.48
CA LEU A 683 49.06 9.33 -38.23
C LEU A 683 49.70 8.19 -39.03
N SER A 684 49.00 7.06 -39.19
CA SER A 684 48.54 6.57 -40.51
C SER A 684 47.83 5.20 -40.42
N SER A 685 47.24 4.79 -41.54
CA SER A 685 46.25 3.73 -41.73
C SER A 685 46.81 2.35 -42.07
N SER A 686 45.91 1.34 -42.10
CA SER A 686 46.03 0.03 -42.77
C SER A 686 46.86 -1.03 -42.02
N MET A 687 46.69 -2.36 -42.20
CA MET A 687 45.55 -3.20 -42.63
C MET A 687 45.93 -4.67 -42.34
N PHE A 688 44.94 -5.54 -42.04
CA PHE A 688 45.05 -7.03 -41.95
C PHE A 688 46.09 -7.61 -40.97
N GLY A 689 45.67 -8.43 -39.99
CA GLY A 689 45.62 -9.90 -40.14
C GLY A 689 46.76 -10.52 -39.31
N ILE A 690 46.72 -11.71 -38.70
CA ILE A 690 45.89 -12.92 -38.84
C ILE A 690 45.84 -13.64 -37.46
N SER A 691 44.93 -14.60 -37.33
CA SER A 691 44.69 -15.47 -36.16
C SER A 691 45.86 -16.35 -35.66
N SER A 692 45.90 -16.56 -34.35
CA SER A 692 46.01 -17.89 -33.70
C SER A 692 45.59 -17.77 -32.22
N LEU A 693 44.56 -18.46 -31.73
CA LEU A 693 44.49 -19.90 -31.42
C LEU A 693 45.55 -20.36 -30.42
N LEU A 694 45.14 -20.56 -29.15
CA LEU A 694 45.53 -21.72 -28.35
C LEU A 694 44.53 -22.00 -27.21
N SER A 695 43.76 -23.05 -27.45
CA SER A 695 43.11 -24.01 -26.54
C SER A 695 43.98 -24.42 -25.32
N SER A 696 43.50 -25.07 -24.25
CA SER A 696 42.20 -25.74 -23.98
C SER A 696 42.08 -26.25 -22.52
N SER A 697 40.84 -26.61 -22.12
CA SER A 697 40.47 -27.75 -21.21
C SER A 697 40.97 -27.77 -19.74
N SER A 698 40.28 -28.36 -18.75
CA SER A 698 38.89 -28.83 -18.50
C SER A 698 38.78 -29.10 -16.96
N SER A 699 37.72 -29.56 -16.29
CA SER A 699 36.36 -30.08 -16.58
C SER A 699 35.45 -29.73 -15.36
N SER A 700 34.24 -30.24 -15.05
CA SER A 700 33.36 -31.26 -15.65
C SER A 700 31.88 -30.79 -15.64
N SER A 701 30.95 -31.40 -14.87
CA SER A 701 29.50 -31.10 -14.99
C SER A 701 28.60 -31.52 -13.81
N SER A 702 27.53 -30.74 -13.60
CA SER A 702 26.19 -31.25 -13.27
C SER A 702 25.13 -30.25 -13.74
N SER A 703 24.04 -30.72 -14.35
CA SER A 703 23.12 -29.89 -15.12
C SER A 703 21.69 -29.91 -14.57
N SER A 704 21.16 -28.74 -14.26
CA SER A 704 19.71 -28.49 -14.17
C SER A 704 19.34 -27.35 -15.10
N ARG A 705 18.46 -27.61 -16.07
CA ARG A 705 18.05 -26.62 -17.08
C ARG A 705 17.09 -25.59 -16.49
N MET A 706 17.64 -24.55 -15.87
CA MET A 706 16.98 -23.25 -15.84
C MET A 706 17.40 -22.47 -17.08
N SER A 707 16.44 -21.92 -17.81
CA SER A 707 16.67 -21.09 -18.99
C SER A 707 17.39 -19.79 -18.59
N LYS A 708 18.72 -19.76 -18.73
CA LYS A 708 19.49 -18.52 -18.66
C LYS A 708 19.09 -17.61 -19.81
N ALA A 709 18.22 -16.63 -19.54
CA ALA A 709 18.12 -15.45 -20.37
C ALA A 709 19.46 -14.70 -20.27
N SER A 710 20.28 -14.79 -21.31
CA SER A 710 21.51 -14.02 -21.39
C SER A 710 21.16 -12.54 -21.58
N LEU A 711 21.72 -11.69 -20.72
CA LEU A 711 21.62 -10.24 -20.86
C LEU A 711 22.33 -9.82 -22.17
N LYS A 712 21.54 -9.61 -23.24
CA LYS A 712 21.98 -8.73 -24.33
C LYS A 712 21.99 -7.31 -23.76
N GLN A 713 23.18 -6.81 -23.45
CA GLN A 713 23.38 -5.51 -22.85
C GLN A 713 23.18 -4.42 -23.92
N TYR A 714 21.93 -4.00 -24.13
CA TYR A 714 21.62 -2.91 -25.05
C TYR A 714 22.10 -1.56 -24.47
N PRO A 715 22.85 -0.75 -25.22
CA PRO A 715 23.22 0.59 -24.79
C PRO A 715 21.98 1.52 -24.82
N PHE A 716 21.91 2.43 -23.85
CA PHE A 716 20.89 3.47 -23.80
C PHE A 716 21.17 4.55 -24.85
N LYS A 717 20.17 4.91 -25.66
CA LYS A 717 20.21 5.98 -26.65
C LYS A 717 19.38 7.17 -26.15
N LYS A 718 19.92 8.38 -26.24
CA LYS A 718 19.27 9.61 -25.75
C LYS A 718 18.30 10.16 -26.80
N PHE A 719 17.18 10.76 -26.39
CA PHE A 719 16.33 11.49 -27.33
C PHE A 719 16.99 12.81 -27.77
N HIS A 720 17.15 13.00 -29.08
CA HIS A 720 17.65 14.24 -29.69
C HIS A 720 16.59 14.86 -30.62
N ASN A 721 16.62 16.19 -30.71
CA ASN A 721 15.51 17.05 -31.11
C ASN A 721 15.11 17.00 -32.61
N ASN A 722 15.52 15.98 -33.37
CA ASN A 722 15.18 15.86 -34.80
C ASN A 722 15.33 14.44 -35.42
N GLN A 723 15.43 13.36 -34.63
CA GLN A 723 15.75 12.02 -35.18
C GLN A 723 14.53 11.18 -35.64
N TYR A 724 13.38 11.80 -35.86
CA TYR A 724 12.10 11.12 -36.10
C TYR A 724 11.76 10.81 -37.57
N LEU A 725 12.74 10.83 -38.48
CA LEU A 725 12.54 10.69 -39.94
C LEU A 725 13.37 9.58 -40.61
N VAL A 726 13.91 8.61 -39.87
CA VAL A 726 14.68 7.50 -40.47
C VAL A 726 14.16 6.12 -40.02
N SER A 727 12.95 5.80 -40.46
CA SER A 727 12.40 4.43 -40.45
C SER A 727 11.51 4.11 -41.67
N GLN A 728 11.71 4.82 -42.79
CA GLN A 728 11.26 4.37 -44.11
C GLN A 728 12.47 4.31 -45.06
N GLY A 729 12.57 3.20 -45.81
CA GLY A 729 13.77 2.86 -46.58
C GLY A 729 13.94 3.73 -47.82
N ILE A 730 14.72 4.80 -47.72
CA ILE A 730 15.21 5.59 -48.86
C ILE A 730 16.73 5.75 -48.73
N SER A 731 17.44 5.67 -49.86
CA SER A 731 18.90 5.58 -49.91
C SER A 731 19.60 6.82 -49.32
N ALA A 732 20.65 6.59 -48.53
CA ALA A 732 21.37 7.62 -47.80
C ALA A 732 22.38 8.38 -48.68
N GLN A 733 21.89 9.28 -49.54
CA GLN A 733 22.72 10.31 -50.18
C GLN A 733 22.01 11.67 -50.18
N ASN A 734 22.77 12.72 -49.83
CA ASN A 734 22.40 14.15 -49.88
C ASN A 734 21.26 14.62 -48.97
N LEU A 735 21.58 14.88 -47.70
CA LEU A 735 20.91 15.91 -46.89
C LEU A 735 21.93 16.57 -45.94
N ARG A 736 22.60 17.62 -46.44
CA ARG A 736 23.34 18.59 -45.61
C ARG A 736 22.40 19.73 -45.25
N SER A 737 21.96 19.81 -44.00
CA SER A 737 21.34 21.03 -43.45
C SER A 737 21.51 21.12 -41.93
N SER A 738 21.87 22.32 -41.50
CA SER A 738 22.09 22.82 -40.14
C SER A 738 21.46 22.00 -38.98
N GLY A 739 22.31 21.28 -38.25
CA GLY A 739 21.97 20.88 -36.88
C GLY A 739 22.10 22.08 -35.94
N SER A 740 20.97 22.62 -35.46
CA SER A 740 20.99 23.55 -34.33
C SER A 740 21.43 22.79 -33.08
N SER A 741 22.66 23.00 -32.63
CA SER A 741 23.15 22.43 -31.39
C SER A 741 22.30 22.92 -30.22
N ALA A 742 21.58 22.01 -29.56
CA ALA A 742 21.11 22.27 -28.21
C ALA A 742 22.33 22.66 -27.36
N SER A 743 22.30 23.85 -26.75
CA SER A 743 23.40 24.37 -25.95
C SER A 743 23.77 23.36 -24.87
N SER A 744 25.06 23.03 -24.76
CA SER A 744 25.55 22.18 -23.68
C SER A 744 25.28 22.86 -22.34
N PHE A 745 25.21 22.05 -21.27
CA PHE A 745 25.17 22.57 -19.90
C PHE A 745 26.32 23.57 -19.67
N GLU A 746 27.52 23.23 -20.15
CA GLU A 746 28.69 24.12 -20.20
C GLU A 746 28.40 25.49 -20.82
N ALA A 747 27.69 25.57 -21.95
CA ALA A 747 27.40 26.83 -22.61
C ALA A 747 26.42 27.72 -21.81
N ILE A 748 25.39 27.13 -21.18
CA ILE A 748 24.43 27.87 -20.34
C ILE A 748 25.10 28.29 -19.02
N TYR A 749 25.93 27.41 -18.43
CA TYR A 749 26.67 27.67 -17.20
C TYR A 749 27.77 28.73 -17.39
N GLN A 750 28.45 28.74 -18.55
CA GLN A 750 29.42 29.78 -18.93
C GLN A 750 28.77 31.13 -19.25
N GLN A 751 27.47 31.18 -19.58
CA GLN A 751 26.78 32.42 -19.92
C GLN A 751 26.45 33.28 -18.69
N ASN A 752 26.20 32.64 -17.53
CA ASN A 752 26.06 33.30 -16.23
C ASN A 752 26.32 32.26 -15.12
N GLN A 753 27.54 32.24 -14.55
CA GLN A 753 27.93 31.24 -13.56
C GLN A 753 27.18 31.41 -12.22
N PHE A 754 26.84 32.65 -11.87
CA PHE A 754 26.03 33.01 -10.70
C PHE A 754 24.85 33.92 -11.11
N LEU A 755 23.62 33.50 -10.81
CA LEU A 755 22.40 34.24 -11.16
C LEU A 755 22.24 35.54 -10.35
N GLY A 756 22.85 35.65 -9.16
CA GLY A 756 22.77 36.85 -8.32
C GLY A 756 23.37 38.10 -8.94
N ASN A 757 24.22 37.96 -9.96
CA ASN A 757 24.75 39.09 -10.75
C ASN A 757 23.72 39.70 -11.71
N ALA A 758 22.62 38.99 -12.00
CA ALA A 758 21.62 39.39 -13.01
C ALA A 758 20.19 39.47 -12.45
N VAL A 759 19.88 38.76 -11.36
CA VAL A 759 18.52 38.66 -10.79
C VAL A 759 18.60 38.76 -9.27
N ALA A 760 17.75 39.59 -8.66
CA ALA A 760 17.60 39.64 -7.21
C ALA A 760 17.03 38.32 -6.64
N PRO A 761 17.41 37.89 -5.43
CA PRO A 761 16.87 36.69 -4.83
C PRO A 761 15.35 36.82 -4.61
N ALA A 762 14.60 35.77 -4.93
CA ALA A 762 13.15 35.72 -4.76
C ALA A 762 12.73 35.33 -3.32
N VAL A 763 13.60 34.60 -2.62
CA VAL A 763 13.46 34.21 -1.21
C VAL A 763 14.82 34.30 -0.55
N VAL A 764 14.87 34.87 0.65
CA VAL A 764 16.02 34.81 1.56
C VAL A 764 15.54 34.23 2.89
N ALA A 765 16.26 33.21 3.37
CA ALA A 765 16.00 32.55 4.65
C ALA A 765 17.28 32.57 5.50
N ILE A 766 17.16 32.91 6.78
CA ILE A 766 18.27 33.02 7.72
C ILE A 766 17.98 32.08 8.88
N PHE A 767 18.93 31.20 9.19
CA PHE A 767 18.88 30.29 10.33
C PHE A 767 20.11 30.54 11.19
N ARG A 768 19.96 31.27 12.30
CA ARG A 768 21.08 31.69 13.17
C ARG A 768 20.86 31.35 14.63
N ALA A 769 21.94 31.00 15.32
CA ALA A 769 22.02 31.01 16.76
C ALA A 769 22.54 32.39 17.21
N VAL A 770 21.72 33.12 17.97
CA VAL A 770 22.12 34.38 18.61
C VAL A 770 22.89 34.02 19.87
N ARG A 771 24.16 34.42 19.94
CA ARG A 771 25.08 34.13 21.04
C ARG A 771 25.31 35.36 21.91
N THR A 772 25.66 35.15 23.18
CA THR A 772 26.01 36.23 24.13
C THR A 772 27.24 37.05 23.75
N ASP A 773 28.05 36.58 22.79
CA ASP A 773 29.19 37.33 22.22
C ASP A 773 28.85 38.03 20.89
N GLU A 774 27.57 38.13 20.54
CA GLU A 774 26.98 38.72 19.32
C GLU A 774 27.50 38.16 17.98
N LYS A 775 28.41 37.19 18.00
CA LYS A 775 28.97 36.57 16.79
C LYS A 775 27.91 35.73 16.06
N LEU A 776 27.72 36.03 14.79
CA LEU A 776 26.77 35.34 13.92
C LEU A 776 27.22 33.88 13.69
N LEU A 777 26.50 32.93 14.29
CA LEU A 777 26.63 31.51 14.03
C LEU A 777 25.38 31.01 13.30
N GLY A 778 25.54 30.35 12.15
CA GLY A 778 24.42 29.81 11.37
C GLY A 778 24.61 29.96 9.88
N TYR A 779 23.50 29.90 9.14
CA TYR A 779 23.47 29.91 7.68
C TYR A 779 22.41 30.88 7.17
N GLN A 780 22.72 31.59 6.08
CA GLN A 780 21.72 32.22 5.22
C GLN A 780 21.57 31.39 3.93
N ALA A 781 20.38 31.38 3.36
CA ALA A 781 20.05 30.76 2.09
C ALA A 781 19.34 31.76 1.19
N ALA A 782 19.79 31.90 -0.04
CA ALA A 782 19.17 32.74 -1.07
C ALA A 782 18.77 31.89 -2.27
N ALA A 783 17.54 32.07 -2.75
CA ALA A 783 17.02 31.39 -3.94
C ALA A 783 16.83 32.40 -5.08
N TYR A 784 17.56 32.17 -6.18
CA TYR A 784 17.52 32.94 -7.42
C TYR A 784 16.75 32.15 -8.48
N LEU A 785 15.75 32.77 -9.10
CA LEU A 785 14.87 32.13 -10.08
C LEU A 785 14.94 32.87 -11.42
N ASP A 786 15.57 32.25 -12.40
CA ASP A 786 15.48 32.68 -13.80
C ASP A 786 14.32 31.94 -14.49
N LYS A 787 13.22 32.68 -14.68
CA LYS A 787 12.01 32.18 -15.35
C LYS A 787 12.21 31.95 -16.86
N THR A 788 13.22 32.56 -17.49
CA THR A 788 13.43 32.48 -18.95
C THR A 788 14.12 31.19 -19.36
N ASN A 789 15.14 30.77 -18.61
CA ASN A 789 15.90 29.54 -18.86
C ASN A 789 15.47 28.36 -17.98
N PHE A 790 14.34 28.47 -17.25
CA PHE A 790 13.86 27.48 -16.27
C PHE A 790 14.98 27.01 -15.32
N ARG A 791 15.72 27.97 -14.76
CA ARG A 791 16.88 27.74 -13.89
C ARG A 791 16.62 28.24 -12.47
N LEU A 792 16.90 27.38 -11.50
CA LEU A 792 16.80 27.67 -10.08
C LEU A 792 18.18 27.48 -9.44
N GLN A 793 18.73 28.56 -8.88
CA GLN A 793 19.99 28.50 -8.13
C GLN A 793 19.72 28.83 -6.66
N ILE A 794 20.09 27.93 -5.76
CA ILE A 794 20.00 28.09 -4.31
C ILE A 794 21.41 28.11 -3.77
N VAL A 795 21.77 29.18 -3.06
CA VAL A 795 23.07 29.30 -2.38
C VAL A 795 22.82 29.40 -0.88
N ILE A 796 23.40 28.48 -0.13
CA ILE A 796 23.47 28.50 1.33
C ILE A 796 24.90 28.87 1.72
N SER A 797 25.09 29.83 2.61
CA SER A 797 26.41 30.27 3.08
C SER A 797 26.46 30.40 4.59
N ALA A 798 27.55 29.97 5.20
CA ALA A 798 27.80 30.22 6.61
C ALA A 798 27.87 31.73 6.91
N LEU A 799 27.22 32.14 8.01
CA LEU A 799 27.14 33.53 8.46
C LEU A 799 28.43 33.99 9.15
N ALA A 800 29.18 33.09 9.78
CA ALA A 800 30.43 33.44 10.44
C ALA A 800 31.46 33.95 9.42
N GLU A 801 32.25 34.96 9.78
CA GLU A 801 33.24 35.57 8.89
C GLU A 801 34.40 34.61 8.57
N THR A 802 34.81 33.81 9.56
CA THR A 802 35.88 32.82 9.42
C THR A 802 35.43 31.50 8.78
N ASP A 803 34.12 31.32 8.55
CA ASP A 803 33.57 30.12 7.93
C ASP A 803 33.24 30.41 6.45
N ASN A 804 34.03 29.79 5.57
CA ASN A 804 33.85 29.86 4.12
C ASN A 804 33.03 28.68 3.57
N TRP A 805 32.38 27.89 4.43
CA TRP A 805 31.47 26.85 4.00
C TRP A 805 30.27 27.44 3.27
N LYS A 806 30.06 26.96 2.05
CA LYS A 806 28.89 27.27 1.21
C LYS A 806 28.36 25.98 0.59
N MET A 807 27.08 25.96 0.24
CA MET A 807 26.46 24.95 -0.61
C MET A 807 25.69 25.64 -1.73
N CYS A 808 26.00 25.27 -2.97
CA CYS A 808 25.45 25.85 -4.18
C CYS A 808 24.72 24.74 -4.94
N ALA A 809 23.40 24.83 -5.03
CA ALA A 809 22.56 23.93 -5.82
C ALA A 809 22.03 24.69 -7.04
N ASP A 810 22.29 24.18 -8.24
CA ASP A 810 21.94 24.80 -9.51
C ASP A 810 21.20 23.77 -10.38
N GLY A 811 19.89 23.99 -10.56
CA GLY A 811 19.01 23.13 -11.33
C GLY A 811 18.57 23.82 -12.63
N VAL A 812 18.75 23.16 -13.77
CA VAL A 812 18.38 23.67 -15.08
C VAL A 812 17.68 22.60 -15.93
N VAL A 813 16.61 23.00 -16.61
CA VAL A 813 15.89 22.17 -17.58
C VAL A 813 16.52 22.39 -18.96
N LEU A 814 17.39 21.48 -19.40
CA LEU A 814 18.13 21.58 -20.67
C LEU A 814 17.26 21.24 -21.88
N SER A 815 16.22 20.43 -21.69
CA SER A 815 15.17 20.16 -22.68
C SER A 815 13.94 19.56 -21.99
N LYS A 816 12.82 19.40 -22.72
CA LYS A 816 11.62 18.69 -22.24
C LYS A 816 11.89 17.26 -21.71
N HIS A 817 13.05 16.68 -22.03
CA HIS A 817 13.41 15.31 -21.69
C HIS A 817 14.73 15.20 -20.90
N LYS A 818 15.31 16.32 -20.46
CA LYS A 818 16.57 16.34 -19.72
C LYS A 818 16.62 17.47 -18.70
N VAL A 819 16.66 17.10 -17.43
CA VAL A 819 16.95 18.01 -16.31
C VAL A 819 18.29 17.64 -15.69
N MET A 820 19.06 18.65 -15.29
CA MET A 820 20.33 18.50 -14.61
C MET A 820 20.34 19.34 -13.34
N THR A 821 20.89 18.80 -12.27
CA THR A 821 21.09 19.51 -11.00
C THR A 821 22.51 19.28 -10.52
N LYS A 822 23.29 20.36 -10.44
CA LYS A 822 24.64 20.35 -9.87
C LYS A 822 24.54 20.86 -8.44
N VAL A 823 24.98 20.05 -7.48
CA VAL A 823 25.07 20.45 -6.07
C VAL A 823 26.52 20.38 -5.66
N THR A 824 27.10 21.50 -5.26
CA THR A 824 28.47 21.58 -4.72
C THR A 824 28.46 22.16 -3.33
N TRP A 825 29.39 21.74 -2.48
CA TRP A 825 29.44 22.18 -1.08
C TRP A 825 30.84 22.10 -0.47
N GLY A 826 31.00 22.69 0.72
CA GLY A 826 32.28 22.82 1.42
C GLY A 826 32.86 24.23 1.24
N ALA A 827 34.17 24.38 1.39
CA ALA A 827 34.84 25.66 1.20
C ALA A 827 34.49 26.27 -0.18
N GLU A 828 33.87 27.45 -0.18
CA GLU A 828 33.51 28.24 -1.36
C GLU A 828 32.75 27.47 -2.46
N CYS A 829 31.93 26.47 -2.09
CA CYS A 829 31.23 25.59 -3.04
C CYS A 829 32.15 24.78 -3.98
N GLN A 830 33.43 24.56 -3.63
CA GLN A 830 34.42 23.89 -4.49
C GLN A 830 34.93 22.53 -3.96
N GLU A 831 34.74 22.21 -2.67
CA GLU A 831 35.39 21.04 -2.03
C GLU A 831 34.76 19.69 -2.41
N TYR A 832 33.42 19.65 -2.52
CA TYR A 832 32.62 18.49 -2.86
C TYR A 832 31.63 18.84 -3.97
N ALA A 833 31.33 17.88 -4.84
CA ALA A 833 30.41 18.07 -5.95
C ALA A 833 29.69 16.76 -6.30
N THR A 834 28.36 16.84 -6.43
CA THR A 834 27.50 15.81 -7.03
C THR A 834 26.71 16.40 -8.19
N ILE A 835 26.55 15.63 -9.25
CA ILE A 835 25.72 16.00 -10.41
C ILE A 835 24.64 14.95 -10.55
N LEU A 836 23.38 15.37 -10.46
CA LEU A 836 22.21 14.55 -10.75
C LEU A 836 21.74 14.88 -12.17
N LYS A 837 21.59 13.85 -13.00
CA LYS A 837 21.09 13.95 -14.37
C LYS A 837 19.90 13.03 -14.50
N ALA A 838 18.75 13.57 -14.90
CA ALA A 838 17.60 12.75 -15.30
C ALA A 838 17.35 12.98 -16.79
N GLU A 839 17.42 11.91 -17.58
CA GLU A 839 17.22 11.94 -19.03
C GLU A 839 16.28 10.82 -19.49
N ALA A 840 15.35 11.15 -20.40
CA ALA A 840 14.56 10.15 -21.11
C ALA A 840 15.25 9.73 -22.41
N GLY A 841 15.07 8.46 -22.79
CA GLY A 841 15.69 7.85 -23.96
C GLY A 841 15.11 6.46 -24.27
N LEU A 842 15.92 5.64 -24.93
CA LEU A 842 15.60 4.28 -25.34
C LEU A 842 16.65 3.29 -24.80
N LEU A 843 16.23 2.22 -24.14
CA LEU A 843 17.08 1.07 -23.80
C LEU A 843 16.77 -0.08 -24.77
N GLY A 844 17.64 -0.25 -25.78
CA GLY A 844 17.34 -1.11 -26.92
C GLY A 844 16.18 -0.51 -27.74
N PRO A 845 15.07 -1.24 -27.97
CA PRO A 845 13.85 -0.69 -28.58
C PRO A 845 12.90 -0.02 -27.56
N SER A 846 13.17 -0.12 -26.26
CA SER A 846 12.20 0.20 -25.20
C SER A 846 12.35 1.65 -24.73
N PRO A 847 11.28 2.47 -24.60
CA PRO A 847 11.37 3.75 -23.91
C PRO A 847 11.84 3.57 -22.46
N ALA A 848 12.73 4.45 -22.02
CA ALA A 848 13.40 4.33 -20.74
C ALA A 848 13.73 5.70 -20.14
N ALA A 849 13.63 5.80 -18.81
CA ALA A 849 14.15 6.92 -18.04
C ALA A 849 15.45 6.49 -17.35
N ARG A 850 16.48 7.33 -17.44
CA ARG A 850 17.75 7.17 -16.73
C ARG A 850 17.88 8.28 -15.69
N LEU A 851 18.21 7.89 -14.47
CA LEU A 851 18.69 8.76 -13.41
C LEU A 851 20.16 8.39 -13.13
N GLU A 852 21.05 9.34 -13.36
CA GLU A 852 22.50 9.21 -13.28
C GLU A 852 22.99 10.18 -12.19
N LEU A 853 23.68 9.64 -11.18
CA LEU A 853 24.26 10.38 -10.06
C LEU A 853 25.77 10.23 -10.11
N GLU A 854 26.46 11.31 -10.45
CA GLU A 854 27.92 11.41 -10.49
C GLU A 854 28.44 12.18 -9.27
N TRP A 855 29.66 11.89 -8.83
CA TRP A 855 30.34 12.70 -7.80
C TRP A 855 31.84 12.84 -8.03
N VAL A 856 32.40 14.01 -7.73
CA VAL A 856 33.86 14.24 -7.83
C VAL A 856 34.57 13.73 -6.58
N LYS A 857 34.05 14.14 -5.42
CA LYS A 857 34.54 13.83 -4.07
C LYS A 857 33.33 13.85 -3.13
N ILE A 858 33.31 12.96 -2.15
CA ILE A 858 32.28 12.87 -1.10
C ILE A 858 32.99 12.74 0.25
N PRO A 859 32.46 13.29 1.38
CA PRO A 859 33.04 13.11 2.70
C PRO A 859 33.24 11.64 3.11
N THR A 860 34.36 11.34 3.77
CA THR A 860 34.79 9.99 4.19
C THR A 860 33.81 9.28 5.13
N ILE A 861 33.01 10.03 5.88
CA ILE A 861 31.95 9.46 6.73
C ILE A 861 30.88 8.76 5.87
N VAL A 862 30.49 9.35 4.73
CA VAL A 862 29.46 8.79 3.84
C VAL A 862 29.94 7.50 3.19
N THR A 863 31.19 7.47 2.71
CA THR A 863 31.77 6.25 2.11
C THR A 863 31.92 5.12 3.13
N THR A 864 32.21 5.45 4.40
CA THR A 864 32.27 4.47 5.50
C THR A 864 30.90 3.83 5.80
N TYR A 865 29.81 4.61 5.80
CA TYR A 865 28.46 4.06 5.99
C TYR A 865 27.96 3.32 4.74
N ALA A 866 28.21 3.85 3.54
CA ALA A 866 27.82 3.21 2.28
C ALA A 866 28.48 1.83 2.11
N THR A 867 29.78 1.69 2.40
CA THR A 867 30.49 0.41 2.35
C THR A 867 30.02 -0.58 3.42
N ARG A 868 29.54 -0.13 4.59
CA ARG A 868 28.89 -0.98 5.59
C ARG A 868 27.51 -1.45 5.11
N LEU A 869 26.69 -0.57 4.54
CA LEU A 869 25.36 -0.89 4.02
C LEU A 869 25.41 -1.84 2.81
N ALA A 870 26.37 -1.64 1.90
CA ALA A 870 26.55 -2.45 0.70
C ALA A 870 26.70 -3.97 0.98
N LYS A 871 27.17 -4.35 2.17
CA LYS A 871 27.29 -5.76 2.61
C LYS A 871 25.94 -6.45 2.85
N TYR A 872 24.88 -5.71 3.16
CA TYR A 872 23.56 -6.26 3.45
C TYR A 872 22.64 -6.32 2.21
N ILE A 873 22.92 -5.49 1.20
CA ILE A 873 22.11 -5.37 -0.03
C ILE A 873 21.90 -6.73 -0.74
N PRO A 874 22.92 -7.59 -0.95
CA PRO A 874 22.73 -8.85 -1.69
C PRO A 874 21.73 -9.80 -1.02
N ASN A 875 21.76 -9.95 0.30
CA ASN A 875 20.86 -10.84 1.03
C ASN A 875 19.42 -10.32 1.02
N ALA A 876 19.22 -9.01 1.20
CA ALA A 876 17.89 -8.39 1.11
C ALA A 876 17.33 -8.48 -0.32
N ALA A 877 18.15 -8.23 -1.34
CA ALA A 877 17.79 -8.34 -2.74
C ALA A 877 17.37 -9.78 -3.11
N LEU A 878 18.13 -10.78 -2.66
CA LEU A 878 17.79 -12.20 -2.87
C LEU A 878 16.47 -12.60 -2.20
N MET A 879 16.19 -12.14 -0.97
CA MET A 879 14.90 -12.37 -0.31
C MET A 879 13.72 -11.72 -1.06
N ALA A 880 13.95 -10.57 -1.70
CA ALA A 880 12.98 -9.91 -2.58
C ALA A 880 12.93 -10.49 -4.01
N GLY A 881 13.77 -11.49 -4.34
CA GLY A 881 13.86 -12.10 -5.65
C GLY A 881 14.41 -11.17 -6.74
N ILE A 882 15.25 -10.21 -6.38
CA ILE A 882 16.00 -9.31 -7.28
C ILE A 882 17.30 -10.01 -7.69
N THR A 883 17.68 -9.92 -8.96
CA THR A 883 18.93 -10.49 -9.47
C THR A 883 20.11 -9.60 -9.09
N VAL A 884 21.16 -10.20 -8.52
CA VAL A 884 22.39 -9.50 -8.11
C VAL A 884 23.54 -10.04 -8.94
N ASN A 885 24.10 -9.21 -9.83
CA ASN A 885 25.27 -9.54 -10.62
C ASN A 885 26.49 -8.77 -10.07
N LYS A 886 27.61 -9.44 -9.80
CA LYS A 886 28.87 -8.76 -9.50
C LYS A 886 29.39 -8.13 -10.81
N ALA A 887 29.68 -6.84 -10.78
CA ALA A 887 30.10 -6.06 -11.94
C ALA A 887 30.93 -4.85 -11.48
N GLU A 888 32.02 -4.56 -12.18
CA GLU A 888 32.84 -3.38 -11.93
C GLU A 888 32.29 -2.24 -12.81
N ASN A 889 31.50 -1.37 -12.19
CA ASN A 889 30.98 -0.15 -12.80
C ASN A 889 31.86 1.05 -12.39
N SER A 890 31.58 2.23 -12.94
CA SER A 890 32.26 3.48 -12.57
C SER A 890 32.24 3.71 -11.04
N GLU A 891 33.41 3.91 -10.42
CA GLU A 891 33.54 4.01 -8.95
C GLU A 891 32.85 5.25 -8.35
N LYS A 892 32.54 6.23 -9.19
CA LYS A 892 32.05 7.54 -8.79
C LYS A 892 30.68 7.89 -9.37
N GLU A 893 29.90 6.85 -9.70
CA GLU A 893 28.66 6.95 -10.43
C GLU A 893 27.65 5.91 -9.95
N MET A 894 26.38 6.28 -9.96
CA MET A 894 25.25 5.36 -9.81
C MET A 894 24.23 5.63 -10.91
N GLU A 895 23.83 4.58 -11.62
CA GLU A 895 22.89 4.66 -12.73
C GLU A 895 21.65 3.81 -12.42
N LEU A 896 20.51 4.47 -12.22
CA LEU A 896 19.20 3.83 -12.23
C LEU A 896 18.58 4.00 -13.61
N THR A 897 18.39 2.90 -14.33
CA THR A 897 17.59 2.85 -15.56
C THR A 897 16.27 2.13 -15.29
N VAL A 898 15.17 2.79 -15.65
CA VAL A 898 13.83 2.21 -15.68
C VAL A 898 13.39 2.16 -17.14
N ALA A 899 13.39 0.98 -17.73
CA ALA A 899 12.96 0.75 -19.10
C ALA A 899 11.56 0.11 -19.13
N ILE A 900 10.82 0.33 -20.21
CA ILE A 900 9.44 -0.13 -20.38
C ILE A 900 9.36 -0.96 -21.67
N PRO A 901 9.70 -2.27 -21.63
CA PRO A 901 9.74 -3.11 -22.83
C PRO A 901 8.37 -3.37 -23.48
N THR A 902 7.30 -3.25 -22.69
CA THR A 902 5.90 -3.31 -23.14
C THR A 902 5.07 -2.40 -22.24
N GLU A 903 3.89 -1.98 -22.70
CA GLU A 903 2.94 -1.16 -21.95
C GLU A 903 2.66 -1.67 -20.52
N ARG A 904 2.77 -2.98 -20.26
CA ARG A 904 2.48 -3.60 -18.94
C ARG A 904 3.70 -4.23 -18.25
N THR A 905 4.93 -3.97 -18.70
CA THR A 905 6.15 -4.51 -18.08
C THR A 905 7.21 -3.45 -17.89
N VAL A 906 7.86 -3.44 -16.73
CA VAL A 906 9.00 -2.56 -16.43
C VAL A 906 10.25 -3.40 -16.14
N ASP A 907 11.37 -2.96 -16.69
CA ASP A 907 12.70 -3.45 -16.37
C ASP A 907 13.41 -2.40 -15.50
N VAL A 908 13.71 -2.75 -14.25
CA VAL A 908 14.47 -1.90 -13.33
C VAL A 908 15.90 -2.41 -13.25
N ILE A 909 16.86 -1.55 -13.58
CA ILE A 909 18.29 -1.84 -13.57
C ILE A 909 18.99 -0.75 -12.75
N MET A 910 19.68 -1.13 -11.68
CA MET A 910 20.47 -0.23 -10.84
C MET A 910 21.94 -0.68 -10.91
N LYS A 911 22.80 0.14 -11.51
CA LYS A 911 24.25 -0.05 -11.45
C LYS A 911 24.80 0.66 -10.23
N LEU A 912 25.55 -0.09 -9.43
CA LEU A 912 26.35 0.38 -8.31
C LEU A 912 27.83 0.08 -8.62
N PRO A 913 28.79 0.80 -8.02
CA PRO A 913 30.23 0.62 -8.31
C PRO A 913 30.74 -0.83 -8.37
N GLN A 914 30.26 -1.71 -7.47
CA GLN A 914 30.74 -3.10 -7.36
C GLN A 914 29.70 -4.18 -7.75
N MET A 915 28.49 -3.79 -8.15
CA MET A 915 27.42 -4.72 -8.51
C MET A 915 26.33 -4.07 -9.37
N THR A 916 25.63 -4.87 -10.15
CA THR A 916 24.41 -4.45 -10.85
C THR A 916 23.22 -5.24 -10.29
N LEU A 917 22.23 -4.53 -9.77
CA LEU A 917 20.94 -5.09 -9.35
C LEU A 917 19.97 -4.98 -10.51
N SER A 918 19.21 -6.04 -10.79
CA SER A 918 18.17 -5.98 -11.82
C SER A 918 16.93 -6.79 -11.46
N LYS A 919 15.78 -6.26 -11.88
CA LYS A 919 14.50 -6.94 -11.84
C LYS A 919 13.77 -6.65 -13.15
N LEU A 920 13.79 -7.65 -14.02
CA LEU A 920 13.21 -7.58 -15.37
C LEU A 920 11.76 -8.10 -15.36
N ALA A 921 10.97 -7.65 -16.33
CA ALA A 921 9.58 -8.02 -16.56
C ALA A 921 8.69 -7.88 -15.30
N LEU A 922 8.84 -6.79 -14.54
CA LEU A 922 7.91 -6.45 -13.45
C LEU A 922 6.52 -6.16 -14.05
N PRO A 923 5.49 -6.96 -13.75
CA PRO A 923 4.16 -6.77 -14.33
C PRO A 923 3.48 -5.58 -13.64
N LEU A 924 3.09 -4.58 -14.43
CA LEU A 924 2.29 -3.48 -13.94
C LEU A 924 0.80 -3.87 -13.86
N PRO A 925 0.04 -3.35 -12.87
CA PRO A 925 -1.40 -3.55 -12.79
C PRO A 925 -2.19 -2.75 -13.83
N ILE A 926 -1.52 -1.86 -14.56
CA ILE A 926 -2.01 -0.77 -15.41
C ILE A 926 -1.10 -0.72 -16.65
N ALA A 927 -1.67 -0.51 -17.84
CA ALA A 927 -0.87 -0.23 -19.04
C ALA A 927 -0.38 1.23 -18.98
N LEU A 928 0.90 1.47 -19.28
CA LEU A 928 1.43 2.82 -19.43
C LEU A 928 1.06 3.37 -20.82
N PRO A 929 0.78 4.69 -20.94
CA PRO A 929 0.21 5.38 -22.12
C PRO A 929 1.23 5.62 -23.24
N ILE A 930 1.91 4.55 -23.63
CA ILE A 930 3.05 4.61 -24.53
C ILE A 930 2.56 4.02 -25.86
N GLY A 931 2.43 4.89 -26.86
CA GLY A 931 1.98 4.47 -28.19
C GLY A 931 2.95 3.50 -28.85
N ALA A 932 2.52 2.87 -29.95
CA ALA A 932 3.31 1.91 -30.72
C ALA A 932 4.67 2.46 -31.18
N ASP A 933 4.81 3.78 -31.29
CA ASP A 933 6.03 4.49 -31.71
C ASP A 933 6.94 4.90 -30.53
N ALA A 934 6.69 4.39 -29.31
CA ALA A 934 7.35 4.80 -28.06
C ALA A 934 7.20 6.30 -27.70
N THR A 935 6.25 7.00 -28.34
CA THR A 935 5.76 8.30 -27.90
C THR A 935 4.90 8.13 -26.64
N ILE A 936 5.16 8.95 -25.62
CA ILE A 936 4.09 9.31 -24.68
C ILE A 936 3.04 10.03 -25.52
N GLN A 937 1.78 9.59 -25.51
CA GLN A 937 0.72 10.37 -26.14
C GLN A 937 0.63 11.71 -25.40
N VAL A 938 1.15 12.77 -26.02
CA VAL A 938 1.07 14.14 -25.48
C VAL A 938 -0.35 14.63 -25.73
N ILE A 939 -1.24 14.25 -24.81
CA ILE A 939 -2.57 14.85 -24.68
C ILE A 939 -2.33 16.31 -24.28
N PRO A 940 -2.84 17.29 -25.04
CA PRO A 940 -2.54 18.68 -24.80
C PRO A 940 -3.43 19.25 -23.69
N GLU A 941 -3.12 19.00 -22.42
CA GLU A 941 -3.70 19.79 -21.32
C GLU A 941 -2.84 19.81 -20.04
N GLU A 942 -2.88 20.92 -19.30
CA GLU A 942 -1.93 21.23 -18.21
C GLU A 942 -2.24 20.57 -16.86
N ASN A 943 -3.24 19.69 -16.78
CA ASN A 943 -3.83 19.26 -15.51
C ASN A 943 -3.45 17.82 -15.14
N ILE A 944 -2.52 17.65 -14.18
CA ILE A 944 -2.01 16.34 -13.73
C ILE A 944 -3.15 15.40 -13.30
N LEU A 945 -4.24 15.94 -12.72
CA LEU A 945 -5.38 15.13 -12.29
C LEU A 945 -6.15 14.54 -13.48
N GLU A 946 -6.38 15.31 -14.54
CA GLU A 946 -7.08 14.85 -15.74
C GLU A 946 -6.19 13.94 -16.59
N GLN A 947 -4.87 14.19 -16.60
CA GLN A 947 -3.90 13.22 -17.10
C GLN A 947 -4.02 11.90 -16.32
N ILE A 948 -3.99 11.92 -14.99
CA ILE A 948 -4.21 10.72 -14.17
C ILE A 948 -5.57 10.06 -14.48
N HIS A 949 -6.66 10.80 -14.70
CA HIS A 949 -7.96 10.24 -15.06
C HIS A 949 -7.97 9.59 -16.45
N PHE A 950 -7.34 10.18 -17.46
CA PHE A 950 -7.22 9.55 -18.78
C PHE A 950 -6.33 8.29 -18.71
N LEU A 951 -5.17 8.39 -18.05
CA LEU A 951 -4.26 7.26 -17.82
C LEU A 951 -4.94 6.13 -17.06
N TYR A 952 -5.78 6.48 -16.09
CA TYR A 952 -6.63 5.55 -15.37
C TYR A 952 -7.65 4.92 -16.30
N ALA A 953 -8.47 5.70 -17.01
CA ALA A 953 -9.52 5.23 -17.91
C ALA A 953 -9.00 4.32 -19.04
N GLU A 954 -7.87 4.66 -19.69
CA GLU A 954 -7.29 3.82 -20.74
C GLU A 954 -6.71 2.52 -20.16
N ALA A 955 -5.99 2.58 -19.03
CA ALA A 955 -5.36 1.40 -18.42
C ALA A 955 -6.32 0.46 -17.66
N SER A 956 -7.45 1.00 -17.24
CA SER A 956 -8.53 0.30 -16.56
C SER A 956 -9.53 -0.28 -17.56
N SER A 957 -9.80 0.40 -18.68
CA SER A 957 -10.74 -0.03 -19.72
C SER A 957 -10.53 -1.49 -20.09
N ALA A 958 -11.63 -2.22 -20.17
CA ALA A 958 -11.57 -3.62 -20.56
C ALA A 958 -11.54 -3.69 -22.07
N GLN A 959 -10.45 -4.24 -22.61
CA GLN A 959 -10.21 -4.34 -24.05
C GLN A 959 -10.50 -5.76 -24.55
N CYS A 960 -11.44 -5.86 -25.48
CA CYS A 960 -11.60 -6.99 -26.38
C CYS A 960 -10.91 -6.66 -27.70
N SER A 961 -10.25 -7.63 -28.34
CA SER A 961 -9.65 -7.43 -29.65
C SER A 961 -9.75 -8.68 -30.51
N MET A 962 -9.91 -8.51 -31.81
CA MET A 962 -9.79 -9.60 -32.79
C MET A 962 -8.72 -9.21 -33.80
N ILE A 963 -7.77 -10.11 -34.01
CA ILE A 963 -6.69 -10.00 -34.98
C ILE A 963 -6.86 -11.18 -35.92
N GLN A 964 -7.13 -10.92 -37.20
CA GLN A 964 -7.61 -11.92 -38.16
C GLN A 964 -8.84 -12.65 -37.58
N ASP A 965 -8.78 -13.99 -37.40
CA ASP A 965 -9.84 -14.79 -36.79
C ASP A 965 -9.61 -15.09 -35.28
N THR A 966 -8.58 -14.52 -34.63
CA THR A 966 -8.30 -14.79 -33.21
C THR A 966 -8.86 -13.69 -32.32
N LEU A 967 -9.89 -14.02 -31.54
CA LEU A 967 -10.52 -13.11 -30.57
C LEU A 967 -9.84 -13.28 -29.19
N THR A 968 -9.48 -12.13 -28.60
CA THR A 968 -9.02 -11.95 -27.22
C THR A 968 -10.11 -11.20 -26.46
N THR A 969 -10.74 -11.86 -25.49
CA THR A 969 -11.83 -11.30 -24.66
C THR A 969 -11.36 -10.20 -23.73
N PHE A 970 -12.30 -9.47 -23.11
CA PHE A 970 -12.04 -8.48 -22.05
C PHE A 970 -11.16 -9.03 -20.91
N ASN A 971 -11.33 -10.31 -20.57
CA ASN A 971 -10.55 -10.98 -19.52
C ASN A 971 -9.23 -11.61 -20.04
N ASN A 972 -8.80 -11.27 -21.26
CA ASN A 972 -7.61 -11.78 -21.97
C ASN A 972 -7.64 -13.27 -22.36
N ARG A 973 -8.81 -13.93 -22.37
CA ARG A 973 -8.93 -15.30 -22.90
C ARG A 973 -8.93 -15.29 -24.42
N LYS A 974 -8.09 -16.12 -25.04
CA LYS A 974 -7.93 -16.22 -26.50
C LYS A 974 -8.56 -17.48 -27.07
N TYR A 975 -9.24 -17.35 -28.21
CA TYR A 975 -9.74 -18.47 -29.02
C TYR A 975 -9.97 -18.04 -30.47
N LYS A 976 -10.19 -19.00 -31.38
CA LYS A 976 -10.51 -18.73 -32.80
C LYS A 976 -12.01 -18.50 -32.97
N ASN A 977 -12.39 -17.40 -33.60
CA ASN A 977 -13.77 -16.98 -33.81
C ASN A 977 -14.34 -17.60 -35.10
N GLU A 978 -14.79 -18.85 -35.01
CA GLU A 978 -15.37 -19.60 -36.14
C GLU A 978 -16.81 -19.12 -36.42
N MET A 979 -16.95 -17.90 -36.97
CA MET A 979 -18.22 -17.24 -37.32
C MET A 979 -18.80 -17.75 -38.67
N PRO A 980 -20.14 -17.87 -38.79
CA PRO A 980 -20.80 -18.16 -40.07
C PRO A 980 -20.78 -16.97 -41.04
N ILE A 981 -20.98 -17.25 -42.33
CA ILE A 981 -21.06 -16.22 -43.38
C ILE A 981 -22.44 -15.54 -43.34
N SER A 982 -22.51 -14.29 -43.77
CA SER A 982 -23.73 -13.46 -43.92
C SER A 982 -24.51 -13.08 -42.65
N CYS A 983 -24.29 -13.73 -41.51
CA CYS A 983 -24.99 -13.44 -40.25
C CYS A 983 -24.19 -12.52 -39.31
N TYR A 984 -24.90 -11.69 -38.54
CA TYR A 984 -24.30 -10.86 -37.49
C TYR A 984 -24.05 -11.67 -36.21
N GLN A 985 -23.03 -11.27 -35.44
CA GLN A 985 -22.69 -11.81 -34.12
C GLN A 985 -22.47 -10.66 -33.14
N VAL A 986 -22.95 -10.82 -31.92
CA VAL A 986 -22.75 -9.86 -30.82
C VAL A 986 -21.32 -9.99 -30.29
N LEU A 987 -20.46 -9.02 -30.64
CA LEU A 987 -19.13 -8.90 -30.03
C LEU A 987 -19.25 -8.48 -28.58
N ALA A 988 -19.87 -7.33 -28.34
CA ALA A 988 -20.14 -6.80 -27.01
C ALA A 988 -21.44 -6.00 -27.03
N GLN A 989 -22.29 -6.17 -26.03
CA GLN A 989 -23.47 -5.33 -25.80
C GLN A 989 -23.59 -4.99 -24.32
N ASP A 990 -24.31 -3.90 -24.04
CA ASP A 990 -24.83 -3.61 -22.71
C ASP A 990 -25.88 -4.67 -22.34
N CYS A 991 -25.67 -5.38 -21.22
CA CYS A 991 -26.59 -6.40 -20.71
C CYS A 991 -27.42 -5.89 -19.51
N THR A 992 -27.42 -4.58 -19.23
CA THR A 992 -28.34 -3.95 -18.29
C THR A 992 -29.72 -3.73 -18.92
N PRO A 993 -30.78 -3.42 -18.14
CA PRO A 993 -32.10 -3.09 -18.67
C PRO A 993 -32.15 -1.85 -19.59
N GLU A 994 -31.07 -1.04 -19.65
CA GLU A 994 -31.01 0.19 -20.43
C GLU A 994 -30.46 -0.01 -21.86
N LEU A 995 -29.77 -1.14 -22.13
CA LEU A 995 -29.26 -1.56 -23.45
C LEU A 995 -28.59 -0.45 -24.28
N LYS A 996 -27.66 0.32 -23.67
CA LYS A 996 -27.08 1.55 -24.25
C LYS A 996 -26.33 1.38 -25.56
N PHE A 997 -25.72 0.20 -25.78
CA PHE A 997 -24.96 -0.10 -26.99
C PHE A 997 -24.99 -1.58 -27.37
N MET A 998 -24.77 -1.84 -28.66
CA MET A 998 -24.55 -3.16 -29.23
C MET A 998 -23.51 -3.08 -30.36
N VAL A 999 -22.42 -3.83 -30.23
CA VAL A 999 -21.35 -3.97 -31.23
C VAL A 999 -21.54 -5.31 -31.95
N LEU A 1000 -21.86 -5.24 -33.24
CA LEU A 1000 -22.10 -6.37 -34.10
C LEU A 1000 -20.98 -6.54 -35.13
N LEU A 1001 -20.68 -7.79 -35.48
CA LEU A 1001 -19.76 -8.16 -36.55
C LEU A 1001 -20.46 -9.13 -37.52
N LYS A 1002 -20.24 -8.98 -38.82
CA LYS A 1002 -20.69 -9.89 -39.89
C LYS A 1002 -19.51 -10.16 -40.83
N LYS A 1003 -19.47 -11.35 -41.44
CA LYS A 1003 -18.62 -11.60 -42.62
C LYS A 1003 -19.46 -11.50 -43.89
N ASP A 1004 -18.99 -10.70 -44.84
CA ASP A 1004 -19.63 -10.49 -46.14
C ASP A 1004 -19.57 -11.76 -47.03
N GLU A 1005 -20.63 -12.00 -47.81
CA GLU A 1005 -20.79 -13.22 -48.65
C GLU A 1005 -19.80 -13.27 -49.81
N VAL A 1006 -19.45 -12.10 -50.39
CA VAL A 1006 -18.68 -11.99 -51.63
C VAL A 1006 -17.19 -11.80 -51.35
N THR A 1007 -16.87 -10.91 -50.41
CA THR A 1007 -15.48 -10.52 -50.10
C THR A 1007 -14.87 -11.31 -48.94
N ALA A 1008 -15.70 -12.02 -48.16
CA ALA A 1008 -15.33 -12.63 -46.87
C ALA A 1008 -14.69 -11.64 -45.86
N GLN A 1009 -14.82 -10.33 -46.10
CA GLN A 1009 -14.29 -9.30 -45.22
C GLN A 1009 -15.25 -9.03 -44.06
N ASN A 1010 -14.69 -8.55 -42.96
CA ASN A 1010 -15.44 -8.15 -41.78
C ASN A 1010 -16.23 -6.86 -42.06
N HIS A 1011 -17.47 -6.82 -41.60
CA HIS A 1011 -18.34 -5.63 -41.56
C HIS A 1011 -18.77 -5.46 -40.10
N MET A 1012 -18.45 -4.30 -39.51
CA MET A 1012 -18.84 -3.97 -38.13
C MET A 1012 -20.02 -3.00 -38.16
N ASN A 1013 -21.03 -3.26 -37.34
CA ASN A 1013 -22.18 -2.38 -37.12
C ASN A 1013 -22.22 -2.03 -35.62
N VAL A 1014 -22.37 -0.74 -35.29
CA VAL A 1014 -22.32 -0.25 -33.91
C VAL A 1014 -23.57 0.58 -33.64
N LYS A 1015 -24.46 0.03 -32.81
CA LYS A 1015 -25.70 0.69 -32.38
C LYS A 1015 -25.48 1.33 -31.03
N ILE A 1016 -25.73 2.63 -30.91
CA ILE A 1016 -25.50 3.40 -29.69
C ILE A 1016 -26.58 4.47 -29.58
N ALA A 1017 -27.39 4.44 -28.52
CA ALA A 1017 -28.58 5.28 -28.39
C ALA A 1017 -29.45 5.23 -29.66
N ASP A 1018 -29.67 6.36 -30.33
CA ASP A 1018 -30.42 6.54 -31.58
C ASP A 1018 -29.56 6.53 -32.86
N MET A 1019 -28.24 6.26 -32.73
CA MET A 1019 -27.32 6.16 -33.85
C MET A 1019 -27.07 4.71 -34.29
N ASP A 1020 -27.05 4.50 -35.60
CA ASP A 1020 -26.62 3.26 -36.27
C ASP A 1020 -25.37 3.55 -37.12
N VAL A 1021 -24.23 2.92 -36.80
CA VAL A 1021 -22.93 3.21 -37.44
C VAL A 1021 -22.38 1.95 -38.12
N ASP A 1022 -22.37 1.95 -39.46
CA ASP A 1022 -21.75 0.89 -40.27
C ASP A 1022 -20.30 1.23 -40.61
N LEU A 1023 -19.41 0.26 -40.43
CA LEU A 1023 -17.98 0.33 -40.68
C LEU A 1023 -17.55 -0.85 -41.54
N TYR A 1024 -17.21 -0.60 -42.80
CA TYR A 1024 -16.78 -1.64 -43.73
C TYR A 1024 -15.53 -1.24 -44.53
N PRO A 1025 -14.64 -2.19 -44.82
CA PRO A 1025 -13.43 -1.95 -45.60
C PRO A 1025 -13.74 -1.62 -47.07
N THR A 1026 -12.93 -0.76 -47.67
CA THR A 1026 -12.96 -0.43 -49.10
C THR A 1026 -11.52 -0.28 -49.59
N GLY A 1027 -10.94 -1.38 -50.09
CA GLY A 1027 -9.55 -1.43 -50.58
C GLY A 1027 -8.49 -1.39 -49.47
N SER A 1028 -7.86 -0.23 -49.29
CA SER A 1028 -6.95 0.09 -48.18
C SER A 1028 -7.64 0.81 -47.01
N ASP A 1029 -8.79 1.43 -47.27
CA ASP A 1029 -9.42 2.39 -46.36
C ASP A 1029 -10.65 1.78 -45.70
N VAL A 1030 -11.20 2.48 -44.70
CA VAL A 1030 -12.45 2.12 -44.02
C VAL A 1030 -13.48 3.21 -44.33
N LEU A 1031 -14.65 2.79 -44.79
CA LEU A 1031 -15.77 3.66 -45.10
C LEU A 1031 -16.79 3.59 -43.96
N VAL A 1032 -17.30 4.75 -43.53
CA VAL A 1032 -18.29 4.86 -42.46
C VAL A 1032 -19.62 5.40 -42.99
N LYS A 1033 -20.72 4.77 -42.57
CA LYS A 1033 -22.06 5.34 -42.67
C LYS A 1033 -22.60 5.60 -41.27
N VAL A 1034 -23.26 6.74 -41.10
CA VAL A 1034 -24.00 7.09 -39.89
C VAL A 1034 -25.46 7.27 -40.29
N ASN A 1035 -26.36 6.49 -39.69
CA ASN A 1035 -27.79 6.45 -40.00
C ASN A 1035 -28.06 6.27 -41.52
N GLY A 1036 -27.27 5.38 -42.15
CA GLY A 1036 -27.32 5.10 -43.60
C GLY A 1036 -26.61 6.13 -44.50
N VAL A 1037 -26.24 7.32 -44.00
CA VAL A 1037 -25.55 8.37 -44.76
C VAL A 1037 -24.04 8.17 -44.72
N VAL A 1038 -23.40 8.12 -45.89
CA VAL A 1038 -21.94 8.05 -46.01
C VAL A 1038 -21.29 9.32 -45.48
N VAL A 1039 -20.35 9.19 -44.55
CA VAL A 1039 -19.52 10.31 -44.08
C VAL A 1039 -18.14 10.22 -44.77
N PRO A 1040 -17.78 11.18 -45.65
CA PRO A 1040 -16.45 11.20 -46.26
C PRO A 1040 -15.34 11.34 -45.22
N ILE A 1041 -14.17 10.73 -45.47
CA ILE A 1041 -13.01 10.80 -44.56
C ILE A 1041 -12.57 12.26 -44.33
N SER A 1042 -12.72 13.13 -45.34
CA SER A 1042 -12.47 14.58 -45.24
C SER A 1042 -13.32 15.31 -44.21
N ASN A 1043 -14.46 14.73 -43.80
CA ASN A 1043 -15.42 15.31 -42.87
C ASN A 1043 -15.32 14.69 -41.47
N LEU A 1044 -14.24 13.93 -41.22
CA LEU A 1044 -13.88 13.47 -39.88
C LEU A 1044 -12.99 14.54 -39.19
N PRO A 1045 -13.14 14.73 -37.87
CA PRO A 1045 -13.91 13.90 -36.96
C PRO A 1045 -15.41 14.24 -36.94
N TYR A 1046 -16.26 13.24 -37.13
CA TYR A 1046 -17.71 13.39 -36.96
C TYR A 1046 -18.03 13.54 -35.47
N GLN A 1047 -18.81 14.56 -35.10
CA GLN A 1047 -19.34 14.77 -33.74
C GLN A 1047 -20.87 14.74 -33.78
N HIS A 1048 -21.49 14.04 -32.84
CA HIS A 1048 -22.95 13.99 -32.73
C HIS A 1048 -23.51 15.29 -32.09
N PRO A 1049 -24.61 15.88 -32.59
CA PRO A 1049 -25.10 17.18 -32.09
C PRO A 1049 -25.61 17.16 -30.64
N SER A 1050 -26.12 16.02 -30.17
CA SER A 1050 -26.87 15.91 -28.90
C SER A 1050 -26.21 15.00 -27.86
N ALA A 1051 -25.09 14.36 -28.20
CA ALA A 1051 -24.40 13.41 -27.33
C ALA A 1051 -22.89 13.47 -27.56
N PRO A 1052 -22.04 13.19 -26.55
CA PRO A 1052 -20.58 13.17 -26.71
C PRO A 1052 -20.11 11.87 -27.38
N ILE A 1053 -20.53 11.70 -28.64
CA ILE A 1053 -20.16 10.61 -29.54
C ILE A 1053 -19.29 11.21 -30.63
N GLN A 1054 -18.12 10.63 -30.87
CA GLN A 1054 -17.19 11.13 -31.87
C GLN A 1054 -16.53 9.99 -32.65
N ILE A 1055 -16.47 10.12 -33.97
CA ILE A 1055 -15.77 9.20 -34.87
C ILE A 1055 -14.56 9.92 -35.45
N ARG A 1056 -13.36 9.35 -35.29
CA ARG A 1056 -12.08 9.91 -35.74
C ARG A 1056 -11.30 8.89 -36.57
N GLN A 1057 -10.46 9.34 -37.50
CA GLN A 1057 -9.48 8.48 -38.15
C GLN A 1057 -8.32 8.19 -37.19
N LYS A 1058 -7.88 6.93 -37.10
CA LYS A 1058 -6.79 6.48 -36.21
C LYS A 1058 -5.97 5.41 -36.95
N ALA A 1059 -4.68 5.65 -37.17
CA ALA A 1059 -3.83 4.80 -38.00
C ALA A 1059 -4.47 4.51 -39.39
N GLN A 1060 -4.62 3.23 -39.77
CA GLN A 1060 -5.23 2.78 -41.04
C GLN A 1060 -6.72 2.38 -40.88
N GLY A 1061 -7.41 2.96 -39.89
CA GLY A 1061 -8.80 2.63 -39.59
C GLY A 1061 -9.56 3.79 -38.95
N LEU A 1062 -10.76 3.47 -38.45
CA LEU A 1062 -11.64 4.42 -37.77
C LEU A 1062 -11.79 4.04 -36.30
N SER A 1063 -11.96 5.04 -35.45
CA SER A 1063 -12.21 4.90 -34.02
C SER A 1063 -13.43 5.70 -33.62
N LEU A 1064 -14.39 5.03 -32.98
CA LEU A 1064 -15.58 5.62 -32.38
C LEU A 1064 -15.39 5.72 -30.86
N HIS A 1065 -15.64 6.89 -30.28
CA HIS A 1065 -15.65 7.13 -28.85
C HIS A 1065 -17.06 7.53 -28.39
N ALA A 1066 -17.59 6.86 -27.37
CA ALA A 1066 -18.85 7.22 -26.70
C ALA A 1066 -18.82 6.88 -25.19
N PRO A 1067 -17.90 7.47 -24.38
CA PRO A 1067 -17.63 6.99 -23.02
C PRO A 1067 -18.82 7.10 -22.06
N ARG A 1068 -19.65 8.17 -22.20
CA ARG A 1068 -20.89 8.34 -21.41
C ARG A 1068 -21.95 7.27 -21.70
N LEU A 1069 -21.83 6.53 -22.81
CA LEU A 1069 -22.75 5.46 -23.21
C LEU A 1069 -22.13 4.06 -23.05
N GLY A 1070 -20.90 3.97 -22.50
CA GLY A 1070 -20.26 2.71 -22.11
C GLY A 1070 -19.12 2.25 -23.02
N LEU A 1071 -18.91 2.91 -24.16
CA LEU A 1071 -17.88 2.58 -25.14
C LEU A 1071 -16.72 3.59 -25.09
N GLN A 1072 -15.60 3.18 -24.48
CA GLN A 1072 -14.40 4.02 -24.39
C GLN A 1072 -13.73 4.22 -25.76
N GLU A 1073 -13.64 3.14 -26.55
CA GLU A 1073 -13.17 3.15 -27.95
C GLU A 1073 -13.69 1.90 -28.68
N VAL A 1074 -14.29 2.07 -29.87
CA VAL A 1074 -14.49 1.00 -30.85
C VAL A 1074 -13.63 1.30 -32.06
N TYR A 1075 -12.55 0.54 -32.23
CA TYR A 1075 -11.61 0.68 -33.34
C TYR A 1075 -11.85 -0.40 -34.38
N PHE A 1076 -11.95 -0.01 -35.65
CA PHE A 1076 -12.12 -0.90 -36.78
C PHE A 1076 -11.10 -0.58 -37.89
N GLY A 1077 -10.33 -1.58 -38.28
CA GLY A 1077 -9.41 -1.56 -39.43
C GLY A 1077 -9.36 -2.94 -40.10
N LYS A 1078 -8.67 -3.01 -41.24
CA LYS A 1078 -8.69 -4.18 -42.16
C LYS A 1078 -8.51 -5.55 -41.49
N ASP A 1079 -7.42 -5.71 -40.74
CA ASP A 1079 -7.05 -6.99 -40.10
C ASP A 1079 -7.21 -6.98 -38.57
N THR A 1080 -7.62 -5.85 -37.99
CA THR A 1080 -7.66 -5.64 -36.54
C THR A 1080 -8.88 -4.82 -36.13
N LEU A 1081 -9.62 -5.34 -35.14
CA LEU A 1081 -10.71 -4.63 -34.48
C LEU A 1081 -10.53 -4.69 -32.97
N ARG A 1082 -10.98 -3.64 -32.27
CA ARG A 1082 -10.92 -3.52 -30.80
C ARG A 1082 -12.19 -2.90 -30.27
N VAL A 1083 -12.65 -3.40 -29.13
CA VAL A 1083 -13.74 -2.81 -28.34
C VAL A 1083 -13.19 -2.59 -26.94
N ASN A 1084 -13.10 -1.34 -26.51
CA ASN A 1084 -12.75 -0.93 -25.17
C ASN A 1084 -14.02 -0.39 -24.50
N VAL A 1085 -14.43 -0.99 -23.39
CA VAL A 1085 -15.59 -0.53 -22.61
C VAL A 1085 -15.15 0.33 -21.43
N ALA A 1086 -16.00 1.30 -21.08
CA ALA A 1086 -15.78 2.17 -19.94
C ALA A 1086 -15.76 1.38 -18.62
N ASP A 1087 -15.08 1.90 -17.60
CA ASP A 1087 -14.88 1.20 -16.32
C ASP A 1087 -16.18 0.74 -15.67
N TRP A 1088 -17.20 1.60 -15.69
CA TRP A 1088 -18.50 1.35 -15.08
C TRP A 1088 -19.34 0.30 -15.84
N MET A 1089 -18.92 -0.13 -17.03
CA MET A 1089 -19.54 -1.25 -17.77
C MET A 1089 -18.97 -2.63 -17.40
N LYS A 1090 -17.93 -2.71 -16.57
CA LYS A 1090 -17.39 -4.00 -16.11
C LYS A 1090 -18.42 -4.80 -15.32
N GLY A 1091 -18.49 -6.10 -15.58
CA GLY A 1091 -19.52 -7.00 -15.07
C GLY A 1091 -20.89 -6.86 -15.75
N GLN A 1092 -21.11 -5.80 -16.53
CA GLN A 1092 -22.42 -5.45 -17.12
C GLN A 1092 -22.49 -5.68 -18.64
N THR A 1093 -21.38 -6.03 -19.29
CA THR A 1093 -21.37 -6.41 -20.71
C THR A 1093 -21.68 -7.89 -20.92
N CYS A 1094 -22.11 -8.23 -22.13
CA CYS A 1094 -22.21 -9.60 -22.62
C CYS A 1094 -21.93 -9.67 -24.13
N GLY A 1095 -21.89 -10.87 -24.73
CA GLY A 1095 -21.36 -11.10 -26.08
C GLY A 1095 -20.10 -11.96 -26.08
N VAL A 1096 -19.53 -12.24 -27.26
CA VAL A 1096 -18.31 -13.07 -27.37
C VAL A 1096 -17.07 -12.45 -26.71
N CYS A 1097 -17.06 -11.13 -26.49
CA CYS A 1097 -16.02 -10.42 -25.73
C CYS A 1097 -16.07 -10.66 -24.21
N GLY A 1098 -17.16 -11.21 -23.66
CA GLY A 1098 -17.31 -11.55 -22.25
C GLY A 1098 -17.85 -10.41 -21.37
N LYS A 1099 -17.73 -10.58 -20.03
CA LYS A 1099 -18.31 -9.67 -19.02
C LYS A 1099 -17.36 -8.60 -18.48
N ALA A 1100 -16.07 -8.64 -18.81
CA ALA A 1100 -15.05 -7.72 -18.27
C ALA A 1100 -14.90 -7.72 -16.73
N ASP A 1101 -15.30 -8.81 -16.07
CA ASP A 1101 -15.28 -9.03 -14.61
C ASP A 1101 -13.97 -9.68 -14.10
N GLY A 1102 -13.00 -9.92 -14.97
CA GLY A 1102 -11.77 -10.65 -14.65
C GLY A 1102 -11.95 -12.16 -14.47
N GLU A 1103 -13.14 -12.72 -14.61
CA GLU A 1103 -13.41 -14.15 -14.35
C GLU A 1103 -13.15 -15.07 -15.56
N THR A 1104 -11.86 -15.33 -15.80
CA THR A 1104 -11.41 -16.18 -16.91
C THR A 1104 -11.98 -17.61 -16.95
N ARG A 1105 -12.45 -18.19 -15.84
CA ARG A 1105 -13.00 -19.57 -15.84
C ARG A 1105 -14.40 -19.64 -16.43
N GLN A 1106 -15.21 -18.59 -16.25
CA GLN A 1106 -16.63 -18.56 -16.65
C GLN A 1106 -16.88 -17.87 -18.00
N GLU A 1107 -15.80 -17.49 -18.71
CA GLU A 1107 -15.82 -16.71 -19.96
C GLU A 1107 -16.82 -17.17 -21.03
N TYR A 1108 -17.04 -18.48 -21.17
CA TYR A 1108 -17.87 -19.09 -22.21
C TYR A 1108 -19.34 -19.21 -21.77
N SER A 1109 -19.91 -18.08 -21.35
CA SER A 1109 -21.33 -17.96 -20.98
C SER A 1109 -22.18 -17.60 -22.21
N THR A 1110 -23.14 -18.44 -22.57
CA THR A 1110 -24.05 -18.22 -23.72
C THR A 1110 -25.18 -17.25 -23.34
N PRO A 1111 -26.02 -16.76 -24.28
CA PRO A 1111 -27.13 -15.87 -23.97
C PRO A 1111 -28.17 -16.44 -23.00
N SER A 1112 -28.30 -17.76 -22.91
CA SER A 1112 -29.15 -18.45 -21.93
C SER A 1112 -28.60 -18.40 -20.49
N GLY A 1113 -27.37 -17.90 -20.31
CA GLY A 1113 -26.61 -17.96 -19.06
C GLY A 1113 -25.84 -19.26 -18.86
N TYR A 1114 -25.96 -20.24 -19.77
CA TYR A 1114 -25.28 -21.52 -19.66
C TYR A 1114 -23.77 -21.44 -19.93
N GLN A 1115 -22.97 -22.18 -19.17
CA GLN A 1115 -21.52 -22.22 -19.34
C GLN A 1115 -21.08 -23.44 -20.16
N THR A 1116 -20.75 -23.19 -21.42
CA THR A 1116 -20.21 -24.23 -22.29
C THR A 1116 -18.69 -24.39 -22.14
N LYS A 1117 -18.20 -25.59 -22.45
CA LYS A 1117 -16.75 -25.88 -22.49
C LYS A 1117 -16.16 -25.71 -23.89
N SER A 1118 -17.02 -25.67 -24.91
CA SER A 1118 -16.66 -25.52 -26.32
C SER A 1118 -16.64 -24.03 -26.67
N SER A 1119 -15.47 -23.51 -27.07
CA SER A 1119 -15.36 -22.12 -27.53
C SER A 1119 -16.18 -21.88 -28.80
N VAL A 1120 -16.31 -22.91 -29.66
CA VAL A 1120 -17.07 -22.83 -30.91
C VAL A 1120 -18.57 -22.72 -30.62
N SER A 1121 -19.09 -23.54 -29.71
CA SER A 1121 -20.51 -23.48 -29.32
C SER A 1121 -20.85 -22.16 -28.62
N PHE A 1122 -19.92 -21.61 -27.83
CA PHE A 1122 -20.05 -20.28 -27.24
C PHE A 1122 -20.16 -19.20 -28.33
N VAL A 1123 -19.22 -19.18 -29.27
CA VAL A 1123 -19.20 -18.28 -30.45
C VAL A 1123 -20.51 -18.37 -31.25
N HIS A 1124 -21.01 -19.57 -31.52
CA HIS A 1124 -22.25 -19.82 -32.27
C HIS A 1124 -23.52 -19.39 -31.53
N SER A 1125 -23.52 -19.46 -30.20
CA SER A 1125 -24.67 -19.02 -29.39
C SER A 1125 -24.92 -17.51 -29.46
N TRP A 1126 -23.88 -16.72 -29.77
CA TRP A 1126 -23.94 -15.25 -29.89
C TRP A 1126 -24.15 -14.75 -31.34
N VAL A 1127 -24.43 -15.66 -32.29
CA VAL A 1127 -24.87 -15.31 -33.65
C VAL A 1127 -26.35 -14.92 -33.61
N LEU A 1128 -26.71 -13.83 -34.26
CA LEU A 1128 -28.11 -13.43 -34.45
C LEU A 1128 -28.70 -14.24 -35.61
N PRO A 1129 -29.70 -15.12 -35.37
CA PRO A 1129 -30.37 -15.87 -36.42
C PRO A 1129 -31.33 -14.97 -37.21
N ALA A 1130 -31.65 -15.37 -38.43
CA ALA A 1130 -32.73 -14.76 -39.21
C ALA A 1130 -34.08 -15.38 -38.84
N GLU A 1131 -35.12 -14.53 -38.76
CA GLU A 1131 -36.51 -15.01 -38.55
C GLU A 1131 -37.13 -15.57 -39.84
N SER A 1132 -36.72 -15.07 -41.01
CA SER A 1132 -37.24 -15.50 -42.31
C SER A 1132 -36.27 -15.26 -43.45
N CYS A 1133 -36.51 -15.88 -44.60
CA CYS A 1133 -35.71 -15.69 -45.82
C CYS A 1133 -35.70 -14.26 -46.38
N ARG A 1134 -36.61 -13.38 -45.93
CA ARG A 1134 -36.74 -11.99 -46.39
C ARG A 1134 -36.02 -10.98 -45.50
N ASP A 1135 -35.20 -11.47 -44.57
CA ASP A 1135 -34.42 -10.65 -43.65
C ASP A 1135 -33.36 -9.83 -44.42
N SER A 1136 -33.39 -8.50 -44.23
CA SER A 1136 -32.44 -7.55 -44.84
C SER A 1136 -30.98 -7.82 -44.46
N THR A 1137 -30.71 -8.58 -43.39
CA THR A 1137 -29.37 -8.97 -42.98
C THR A 1137 -28.73 -10.03 -43.89
N GLN A 1138 -29.49 -10.66 -44.79
CA GLN A 1138 -29.06 -11.79 -45.64
C GLN A 1138 -28.64 -13.05 -44.87
N CYS A 1139 -28.87 -13.11 -43.55
CA CYS A 1139 -28.61 -14.30 -42.77
C CYS A 1139 -29.61 -15.42 -43.14
N ARG A 1140 -29.12 -16.66 -43.25
CA ARG A 1140 -29.91 -17.85 -43.67
C ARG A 1140 -29.91 -18.96 -42.61
N LEU A 1141 -29.51 -18.62 -41.38
CA LEU A 1141 -29.36 -19.54 -40.25
C LEU A 1141 -30.39 -19.25 -39.16
N LYS A 1142 -30.82 -20.31 -38.50
CA LYS A 1142 -31.63 -20.31 -37.28
C LYS A 1142 -30.94 -21.12 -36.17
N HIS A 1143 -31.26 -20.84 -34.92
CA HIS A 1143 -30.92 -21.72 -33.80
C HIS A 1143 -31.97 -22.83 -33.67
N GLU A 1144 -31.54 -24.09 -33.60
CA GLU A 1144 -32.43 -25.25 -33.49
C GLU A 1144 -31.84 -26.33 -32.58
N SER A 1145 -32.67 -26.89 -31.71
CA SER A 1145 -32.31 -28.00 -30.83
C SER A 1145 -32.32 -29.32 -31.62
N VAL A 1146 -31.20 -30.03 -31.62
CA VAL A 1146 -31.01 -31.21 -32.48
C VAL A 1146 -31.17 -32.51 -31.69
N LYS A 1147 -31.85 -33.48 -32.29
CA LYS A 1147 -31.87 -34.86 -31.80
C LYS A 1147 -30.55 -35.54 -32.17
N LEU A 1148 -29.96 -36.27 -31.23
CA LEU A 1148 -28.84 -37.16 -31.51
C LEU A 1148 -29.36 -38.42 -32.23
N GLU A 1149 -28.82 -38.70 -33.42
CA GLU A 1149 -29.26 -39.84 -34.25
C GLU A 1149 -28.73 -41.20 -33.74
N LYS A 1150 -27.59 -41.17 -33.05
CA LYS A 1150 -26.99 -42.32 -32.38
C LYS A 1150 -27.94 -42.86 -31.31
N GLN A 1151 -28.39 -44.11 -31.45
CA GLN A 1151 -29.10 -44.82 -30.40
C GLN A 1151 -28.19 -44.93 -29.16
N LEU A 1152 -28.70 -44.50 -28.01
CA LEU A 1152 -27.98 -44.54 -26.75
C LEU A 1152 -28.81 -45.25 -25.69
N ILE A 1153 -28.15 -46.13 -24.96
CA ILE A 1153 -28.67 -46.74 -23.74
C ILE A 1153 -28.15 -45.90 -22.57
N VAL A 1154 -29.04 -45.15 -21.93
CA VAL A 1154 -28.75 -44.37 -20.72
C VAL A 1154 -29.48 -45.08 -19.57
N ASP A 1155 -28.75 -45.39 -18.50
CA ASP A 1155 -29.25 -46.14 -17.33
C ASP A 1155 -30.03 -47.44 -17.65
N GLY A 1156 -29.62 -48.13 -18.72
CA GLY A 1156 -30.21 -49.40 -19.15
C GLY A 1156 -31.46 -49.30 -20.03
N GLN A 1157 -31.90 -48.10 -20.40
CA GLN A 1157 -33.04 -47.88 -21.31
C GLN A 1157 -32.62 -47.17 -22.60
N GLU A 1158 -33.20 -47.56 -23.73
CA GLU A 1158 -33.08 -46.80 -24.98
C GLU A 1158 -33.60 -45.37 -24.75
N SER A 1159 -32.80 -44.37 -25.12
CA SER A 1159 -33.09 -42.97 -24.88
C SER A 1159 -32.92 -42.12 -26.14
N LYS A 1160 -33.86 -41.19 -26.35
CA LYS A 1160 -33.81 -40.13 -27.36
C LYS A 1160 -33.18 -38.91 -26.71
N CYS A 1161 -31.98 -38.54 -27.16
CA CYS A 1161 -31.24 -37.41 -26.63
C CYS A 1161 -31.40 -36.17 -27.53
N TYR A 1162 -31.60 -35.00 -26.92
CA TYR A 1162 -31.82 -33.72 -27.59
C TYR A 1162 -30.87 -32.66 -27.03
N SER A 1163 -30.36 -31.75 -27.87
CA SER A 1163 -29.38 -30.76 -27.43
C SER A 1163 -30.01 -29.73 -26.49
N VAL A 1164 -29.36 -29.50 -25.34
CA VAL A 1164 -29.78 -28.53 -24.31
C VAL A 1164 -29.58 -27.11 -24.81
N GLU A 1165 -28.43 -26.85 -25.44
CA GLU A 1165 -28.18 -25.62 -26.18
C GLU A 1165 -28.49 -25.88 -27.67
N PRO A 1166 -29.14 -24.94 -28.37
CA PRO A 1166 -29.40 -25.07 -29.81
C PRO A 1166 -28.11 -24.93 -30.63
N VAL A 1167 -28.11 -25.50 -31.84
CA VAL A 1167 -27.03 -25.30 -32.82
C VAL A 1167 -27.53 -24.51 -34.02
N LEU A 1168 -26.59 -23.94 -34.78
CA LEU A 1168 -26.92 -23.26 -36.04
C LEU A 1168 -27.37 -24.30 -37.08
N ARG A 1169 -28.55 -24.09 -37.65
CA ARG A 1169 -29.13 -24.86 -38.76
C ARG A 1169 -29.62 -23.90 -39.84
N CYS A 1170 -29.74 -24.38 -41.08
CA CYS A 1170 -30.28 -23.55 -42.16
C CYS A 1170 -31.78 -23.31 -41.97
N LEU A 1171 -32.27 -22.20 -42.51
CA LEU A 1171 -33.71 -21.95 -42.61
C LEU A 1171 -34.42 -23.03 -43.46
N PRO A 1172 -35.72 -23.31 -43.21
CA PRO A 1172 -36.49 -24.24 -44.03
C PRO A 1172 -36.46 -23.86 -45.51
N GLY A 1173 -36.09 -24.82 -46.37
CA GLY A 1173 -35.90 -24.60 -47.81
C GLY A 1173 -34.46 -24.33 -48.24
N CYS A 1174 -33.53 -24.15 -47.29
CA CYS A 1174 -32.11 -23.96 -47.57
C CYS A 1174 -31.29 -25.22 -47.21
N LEU A 1175 -30.19 -25.45 -47.93
CA LEU A 1175 -29.26 -26.55 -47.70
C LEU A 1175 -27.91 -26.03 -47.19
N PRO A 1176 -27.22 -26.75 -46.28
CA PRO A 1176 -25.90 -26.35 -45.81
C PRO A 1176 -24.85 -26.49 -46.93
N VAL A 1177 -24.10 -25.42 -47.17
CA VAL A 1177 -22.92 -25.42 -48.06
C VAL A 1177 -21.67 -25.77 -47.26
N LYS A 1178 -21.64 -25.36 -45.98
CA LYS A 1178 -20.53 -25.59 -45.07
C LYS A 1178 -21.06 -25.97 -43.69
N THR A 1179 -20.52 -27.03 -43.11
CA THR A 1179 -20.80 -27.46 -41.73
C THR A 1179 -19.51 -27.52 -40.91
N MET A 1180 -19.65 -27.60 -39.59
CA MET A 1180 -18.54 -27.81 -38.65
C MET A 1180 -19.01 -28.63 -37.45
N PRO A 1181 -18.22 -29.61 -36.97
CA PRO A 1181 -18.55 -30.35 -35.75
C PRO A 1181 -18.40 -29.46 -34.51
N VAL A 1182 -19.42 -29.48 -33.65
CA VAL A 1182 -19.48 -28.76 -32.37
C VAL A 1182 -19.80 -29.72 -31.22
N THR A 1183 -19.08 -29.63 -30.12
CA THR A 1183 -19.39 -30.42 -28.91
C THR A 1183 -20.49 -29.75 -28.11
N VAL A 1184 -21.68 -30.33 -28.12
CA VAL A 1184 -22.85 -29.81 -27.41
C VAL A 1184 -23.30 -30.73 -26.29
N ALA A 1185 -24.07 -30.17 -25.36
CA ALA A 1185 -24.67 -30.90 -24.25
C ALA A 1185 -26.02 -31.46 -24.66
N PHE A 1186 -26.33 -32.69 -24.24
CA PHE A 1186 -27.59 -33.36 -24.52
C PHE A 1186 -28.32 -33.74 -23.23
N HIS A 1187 -29.64 -33.63 -23.26
CA HIS A 1187 -30.57 -34.19 -22.29
C HIS A 1187 -31.27 -35.40 -22.94
N CYS A 1188 -31.38 -36.50 -22.22
CA CYS A 1188 -31.87 -37.78 -22.71
C CYS A 1188 -33.19 -38.17 -22.05
N LEU A 1189 -34.17 -38.57 -22.86
CA LEU A 1189 -35.48 -39.03 -22.42
C LEU A 1189 -35.71 -40.48 -22.90
N PRO A 1190 -36.38 -41.35 -22.13
CA PRO A 1190 -36.69 -42.72 -22.56
C PRO A 1190 -37.41 -42.76 -23.92
N ALA A 1191 -37.08 -43.75 -24.75
CA ALA A 1191 -37.60 -43.85 -26.11
C ALA A 1191 -39.13 -43.99 -26.17
N ASP A 1192 -39.75 -44.61 -25.17
CA ASP A 1192 -41.19 -44.86 -25.07
C ASP A 1192 -42.02 -43.65 -24.58
N TYR A 1193 -41.37 -42.50 -24.35
CA TYR A 1193 -42.06 -41.30 -23.85
C TYR A 1193 -43.06 -40.75 -24.89
N SER A 1194 -44.35 -41.04 -24.69
CA SER A 1194 -45.41 -40.81 -25.70
C SER A 1194 -45.97 -39.39 -25.74
N ARG A 1195 -45.53 -38.49 -24.85
CA ARG A 1195 -45.87 -37.06 -24.94
C ARG A 1195 -44.95 -36.38 -25.94
N SER A 1196 -45.50 -35.49 -26.76
CA SER A 1196 -44.73 -34.55 -27.58
C SER A 1196 -43.72 -33.82 -26.68
N VAL A 1197 -42.43 -34.01 -26.94
CA VAL A 1197 -41.36 -33.38 -26.16
C VAL A 1197 -41.44 -31.87 -26.37
N ASP A 1198 -41.78 -31.14 -25.31
CA ASP A 1198 -41.74 -29.69 -25.32
C ASP A 1198 -40.29 -29.22 -25.31
N LEU A 1199 -39.79 -28.88 -26.50
CA LEU A 1199 -38.42 -28.40 -26.72
C LEU A 1199 -38.24 -26.94 -26.28
N SER A 1200 -39.30 -26.18 -25.96
CA SER A 1200 -39.16 -24.75 -25.61
C SER A 1200 -38.39 -24.53 -24.30
N ASN A 1201 -38.46 -25.50 -23.38
CA ASN A 1201 -37.84 -25.45 -22.06
C ASN A 1201 -36.59 -26.35 -21.93
N ILE A 1202 -36.03 -26.83 -23.06
CA ILE A 1202 -34.95 -27.84 -22.99
C ILE A 1202 -33.61 -27.29 -22.47
N SER A 1203 -33.36 -25.99 -22.64
CA SER A 1203 -32.17 -25.30 -22.13
C SER A 1203 -32.06 -25.26 -20.59
N GLN A 1204 -33.17 -25.50 -19.89
CA GLN A 1204 -33.22 -25.58 -18.43
C GLN A 1204 -33.10 -27.01 -17.88
N LYS A 1205 -32.89 -28.03 -18.75
CA LYS A 1205 -32.79 -29.43 -18.35
C LYS A 1205 -31.37 -29.86 -17.98
N SER A 1206 -31.24 -31.01 -17.32
CA SER A 1206 -29.95 -31.57 -16.94
C SER A 1206 -29.12 -31.96 -18.17
N VAL A 1207 -27.80 -31.83 -18.03
CA VAL A 1207 -26.85 -32.32 -19.04
C VAL A 1207 -26.45 -33.73 -18.66
N ASP A 1208 -27.00 -34.70 -19.38
CA ASP A 1208 -26.76 -36.11 -19.09
C ASP A 1208 -25.50 -36.61 -19.83
N LEU A 1209 -25.24 -36.07 -21.03
CA LEU A 1209 -24.01 -36.33 -21.78
C LEU A 1209 -23.57 -35.16 -22.68
N ARG A 1210 -22.39 -35.30 -23.29
CA ARG A 1210 -21.85 -34.36 -24.29
C ARG A 1210 -21.32 -35.15 -25.49
N GLU A 1211 -21.79 -34.79 -26.67
CA GLU A 1211 -21.45 -35.45 -27.94
C GLU A 1211 -21.26 -34.41 -29.04
N THR A 1212 -20.72 -34.83 -30.20
CA THR A 1212 -20.57 -33.95 -31.36
C THR A 1212 -21.86 -33.88 -32.18
N ALA A 1213 -22.29 -32.66 -32.50
CA ALA A 1213 -23.33 -32.35 -33.47
C ALA A 1213 -22.75 -31.50 -34.61
N GLU A 1214 -23.40 -31.47 -35.78
CA GLU A 1214 -23.03 -30.54 -36.84
C GLU A 1214 -23.75 -29.19 -36.69
N ALA A 1215 -22.98 -28.10 -36.72
CA ALA A 1215 -23.48 -26.74 -36.88
C ALA A 1215 -23.31 -26.31 -38.35
N HIS A 1216 -24.32 -25.66 -38.92
CA HIS A 1216 -24.28 -25.09 -40.26
C HIS A 1216 -23.59 -23.72 -40.20
N MET A 1217 -22.65 -23.48 -41.12
CA MET A 1217 -21.81 -22.30 -41.19
C MET A 1217 -22.11 -21.40 -42.39
N ASP A 1218 -22.75 -21.97 -43.40
CA ASP A 1218 -23.19 -21.30 -44.63
C ASP A 1218 -24.33 -22.11 -45.27
N CYS A 1219 -25.27 -21.42 -45.91
CA CYS A 1219 -26.52 -21.99 -46.42
C CYS A 1219 -26.90 -21.40 -47.79
N GLN A 1220 -27.20 -22.29 -48.74
CA GLN A 1220 -27.74 -21.92 -50.05
C GLN A 1220 -29.25 -22.19 -50.06
N CYS A 1221 -30.02 -21.16 -50.42
CA CYS A 1221 -31.47 -21.21 -50.48
C CYS A 1221 -31.95 -21.27 -51.93
N ASN A 1222 -33.09 -21.94 -52.16
CA ASN A 1222 -33.75 -21.98 -53.47
C ASN A 1222 -34.63 -20.74 -53.69
N ALA A 1223 -35.09 -20.52 -54.93
CA ALA A 1223 -35.79 -19.29 -55.35
C ALA A 1223 -37.14 -18.98 -54.65
N ARG A 1224 -37.60 -19.84 -53.73
CA ARG A 1224 -38.74 -19.55 -52.82
C ARG A 1224 -38.30 -18.83 -51.54
N CYS A 1225 -36.99 -18.70 -51.33
CA CYS A 1225 -36.30 -18.19 -50.15
C CYS A 1225 -35.13 -17.27 -50.59
N ALA A 1226 -35.32 -16.58 -51.73
CA ALA A 1226 -34.42 -15.59 -52.32
C ALA A 1226 -35.19 -14.27 -52.54
#